data_AF-L1QLG7-F1
#
_entry.id   AF-L1QLG7-F1
#
_cell.length_a   1.000
_cell.length_b   1.000
_cell.length_c   1.000
_cell.angle_alpha   90.00
_cell.angle_beta   90.00
_cell.angle_gamma   90.00
#
_symmetry.space_group_name_H-M   'P 1'
#
loop_
_entity.id
_entity.type
_entity.pdbx_description
1 polymer ?
#
loop_
_entity_poly.entity_id
_entity_poly.type
_entity_poly.pdbx_seq_one_letter_code
_entity_poly.pdbx_strand_id
1 'polypeptide(L)'
;MELSHGLIVDSKLNSKIAVAKITDLDAELPEGELGVTKINSSSITVSGDETQLQTGMGLNKLIDGTTSSDDSSRMDLKWVYSADQVDKGTLPFEMTFEFDGAREFDNFTIYNRMDGDGRINTASLKEVKAVGYLNGIAIDLGTVSNITTATTVYELNGQSFDKIVITALDSHKDKQTLAINEIEFYENTGAAVKGIEFAEGTVEKVYPNKITPIFANVLPSNANDLNYRVTSDNEEVVQVVRVDSEDVVNYYLRGLKAGTATITATTADGKFSVEKTITVGEGADKTLLIEMLDSTKEYTNLSEIYTKSTYEKLTNAIKAAQEIINNESATETEVSNAINSLRTAINGLEERDTIEENKISFKNIQAIDATSEATADGDLKENAVDGNEDSIWHSAYGASDSLPVSLTLKLDKAYNINQIDYLPRQNSKNGHVKKYMIETSLDGENWTEVRVGTLEVNKAGTALVNTGYNPIRFNSTEAQYVRFTALESLGDTNNKYASVAELAFYGTEINEEVEDADKMILEFTVEIAKEVTQEQLDKVVPVVKAEFLAALEEAEAILANEKATQAQVDASFERLSNAMQLLEFIAGDKTQLIAFVERVNELDLAQYIPSTLEALQNALKDANNVIADENALVNEVNEAYNALVKGYLQIRLKPSKDKLQDLINKVQALDSTKYTDETWAIVEAKLTKATEVMANEEATKEEIEEAISELDNAVEALEEIDSKEEVVAGDKSELQANIKNAQSLLSEDYTEDSFAAFKVKLNKAIEVNILEGATQEQIDEANSELLDAIDALVKVEKDETEDEGIVEVNKELLNALINNALNLDKNKYTSETWAHVMSALKTAQEKMANEEATQEDVNKAYDDLQAAMDGLKEAEKTPANNPTNGGTTTDTKKPNSTGKLPNTGGVSGIAIGLLRGINICFRIWDV
;
A
#
# COMPACT_ATOMS: atom_id res chain seq x y z
N MET A 1 -0.45 -33.89 -36.66
CA MET A 1 -1.37 -34.14 -35.54
C MET A 1 -1.44 -32.86 -34.74
N GLU A 2 -2.64 -32.36 -34.52
CA GLU A 2 -2.85 -31.19 -33.66
C GLU A 2 -2.50 -31.57 -32.22
N LEU A 3 -1.78 -30.68 -31.53
CA LEU A 3 -1.70 -30.69 -30.06
C LEU A 3 -2.48 -29.47 -29.60
N SER A 4 -3.74 -29.70 -29.25
CA SER A 4 -4.69 -28.68 -28.83
C SER A 4 -4.47 -28.28 -27.36
N HIS A 5 -4.40 -26.98 -27.13
CA HIS A 5 -4.74 -26.29 -25.87
C HIS A 5 -4.21 -26.91 -24.56
N GLY A 6 -2.89 -26.98 -24.45
CA GLY A 6 -2.21 -27.27 -23.18
C GLY A 6 -1.33 -26.11 -22.73
N LEU A 7 -1.65 -25.51 -21.58
CA LEU A 7 -0.78 -24.52 -20.94
C LEU A 7 0.38 -25.26 -20.26
N ILE A 8 1.63 -24.93 -20.61
CA ILE A 8 2.81 -25.43 -19.89
C ILE A 8 3.11 -24.45 -18.77
N VAL A 9 2.95 -24.91 -17.52
CA VAL A 9 3.33 -24.16 -16.32
C VAL A 9 4.66 -24.70 -15.80
N ASP A 10 5.51 -23.76 -15.38
CA ASP A 10 6.84 -23.92 -14.79
C ASP A 10 8.03 -24.14 -15.77
N SER A 11 8.98 -23.19 -15.73
CA SER A 11 10.28 -23.23 -16.42
C SER A 11 11.45 -23.39 -15.44
N LYS A 12 11.21 -23.59 -14.14
CA LYS A 12 12.24 -23.99 -13.17
C LYS A 12 12.47 -25.50 -13.23
N LEU A 13 13.72 -25.89 -13.00
CA LEU A 13 14.24 -27.23 -13.29
C LEU A 13 13.46 -28.35 -12.56
N ASN A 14 13.19 -29.45 -13.28
CA ASN A 14 12.84 -30.78 -12.76
C ASN A 14 11.39 -31.05 -12.26
N SER A 15 10.36 -30.41 -12.82
CA SER A 15 8.97 -30.87 -12.66
C SER A 15 8.44 -31.56 -13.94
N LYS A 16 7.51 -32.52 -13.79
CA LYS A 16 6.88 -33.21 -14.93
C LYS A 16 5.83 -32.29 -15.57
N ILE A 17 5.82 -32.22 -16.90
CA ILE A 17 4.86 -31.46 -17.70
C ILE A 17 3.43 -31.68 -17.20
N ALA A 18 2.88 -30.69 -16.49
CA ALA A 18 1.48 -30.61 -16.13
C ALA A 18 0.76 -29.81 -17.21
N VAL A 19 -0.18 -30.43 -17.91
CA VAL A 19 -1.02 -29.77 -18.91
C VAL A 19 -2.30 -29.32 -18.23
N ALA A 20 -2.42 -28.02 -17.95
CA ALA A 20 -3.67 -27.44 -17.47
C ALA A 20 -4.69 -27.37 -18.62
N LYS A 21 -5.95 -27.74 -18.32
CA LYS A 21 -7.08 -27.56 -19.24
C LYS A 21 -7.54 -26.10 -19.13
N ILE A 22 -7.45 -25.37 -20.25
CA ILE A 22 -7.95 -23.99 -20.34
C ILE A 22 -9.48 -24.02 -20.40
N THR A 23 -10.14 -23.16 -19.61
CA THR A 23 -11.59 -22.93 -19.69
C THR A 23 -11.86 -21.69 -20.54
N ASP A 24 -13.02 -21.66 -21.20
CA ASP A 24 -13.52 -20.48 -21.91
C ASP A 24 -13.69 -19.30 -20.92
N LEU A 25 -13.27 -18.09 -21.29
CA LEU A 25 -13.41 -16.90 -20.45
C LEU A 25 -14.88 -16.62 -20.12
N ASP A 26 -15.79 -16.92 -21.06
CA ASP A 26 -17.23 -16.68 -20.96
C ASP A 26 -18.00 -17.83 -20.27
N ALA A 27 -17.35 -18.93 -19.90
CA ALA A 27 -18.01 -20.02 -19.17
C ALA A 27 -18.66 -19.52 -17.87
N GLU A 28 -19.71 -20.19 -17.40
CA GLU A 28 -20.35 -19.87 -16.12
C GLU A 28 -19.32 -19.92 -14.98
N LEU A 29 -19.51 -19.05 -13.97
CA LEU A 29 -18.74 -19.11 -12.73
C LEU A 29 -19.43 -20.13 -11.78
N PRO A 30 -18.72 -20.70 -10.80
CA PRO A 30 -19.35 -21.44 -9.70
C PRO A 30 -20.44 -20.61 -9.01
N GLU A 31 -21.44 -21.26 -8.42
CA GLU A 31 -22.38 -20.57 -7.53
C GLU A 31 -21.63 -20.08 -6.28
N GLY A 32 -21.93 -18.87 -5.81
CA GLY A 32 -21.35 -18.34 -4.59
C GLY A 32 -21.85 -19.07 -3.35
N GLU A 33 -20.93 -19.56 -2.51
CA GLU A 33 -21.28 -20.14 -1.20
C GLU A 33 -21.56 -19.02 -0.18
N LEU A 34 -22.67 -19.15 0.55
CA LEU A 34 -22.97 -18.24 1.66
C LEU A 34 -21.89 -18.35 2.73
N GLY A 35 -21.41 -17.19 3.22
CA GLY A 35 -20.34 -17.15 4.23
C GLY A 35 -20.80 -17.65 5.59
N VAL A 36 -20.69 -18.95 5.86
CA VAL A 36 -21.06 -19.56 7.15
C VAL A 36 -19.88 -19.55 8.13
N THR A 37 -20.10 -19.18 9.39
CA THR A 37 -19.08 -19.32 10.46
C THR A 37 -19.64 -19.97 11.72
N LYS A 38 -18.78 -20.65 12.49
CA LYS A 38 -19.14 -21.21 13.79
C LYS A 38 -19.24 -20.09 14.84
N ILE A 39 -20.38 -19.99 15.52
CA ILE A 39 -20.56 -19.06 16.64
C ILE A 39 -19.60 -19.43 17.76
N ASN A 40 -18.87 -18.44 18.27
CA ASN A 40 -17.92 -18.63 19.37
C ASN A 40 -18.69 -18.95 20.67
N SER A 41 -18.21 -19.91 21.46
CA SER A 41 -18.86 -20.28 22.72
C SER A 41 -18.91 -19.14 23.75
N SER A 42 -18.06 -18.12 23.64
CA SER A 42 -18.18 -16.90 24.46
C SER A 42 -19.44 -16.06 24.16
N SER A 43 -20.06 -16.26 23.00
CA SER A 43 -21.34 -15.64 22.59
C SER A 43 -22.56 -16.51 22.89
N ILE A 44 -22.38 -17.65 23.60
CA ILE A 44 -23.44 -18.60 23.91
C ILE A 44 -23.54 -18.81 25.43
N THR A 45 -24.70 -18.53 26.00
CA THR A 45 -25.04 -18.90 27.38
C THR A 45 -25.90 -20.16 27.38
N VAL A 46 -25.38 -21.25 27.92
CA VAL A 46 -26.12 -22.51 28.09
C VAL A 46 -26.73 -22.63 29.49
N SER A 47 -28.01 -23.01 29.58
CA SER A 47 -28.76 -23.15 30.84
C SER A 47 -29.76 -24.32 30.81
N GLY A 48 -30.15 -24.80 32.00
CA GLY A 48 -30.96 -26.00 32.18
C GLY A 48 -30.85 -26.54 33.62
N ASP A 49 -31.50 -27.66 33.93
CA ASP A 49 -31.45 -28.26 35.27
C ASP A 49 -30.19 -29.10 35.49
N GLU A 50 -29.09 -28.45 35.89
CA GLU A 50 -27.83 -29.13 36.22
C GLU A 50 -27.97 -30.16 37.36
N THR A 51 -29.04 -30.13 38.16
CA THR A 51 -29.25 -31.14 39.21
C THR A 51 -29.55 -32.53 38.64
N GLN A 52 -29.88 -32.64 37.35
CA GLN A 52 -30.03 -33.90 36.62
C GLN A 52 -28.69 -34.52 36.16
N LEU A 53 -27.59 -33.74 36.18
CA LEU A 53 -26.35 -34.06 35.48
C LEU A 53 -25.29 -34.75 36.35
N GLN A 54 -24.44 -35.54 35.70
CA GLN A 54 -23.32 -36.22 36.34
C GLN A 54 -22.25 -35.21 36.75
N THR A 55 -21.68 -35.36 37.95
CA THR A 55 -20.68 -34.43 38.49
C THR A 55 -19.44 -34.36 37.58
N GLY A 56 -19.11 -33.16 37.11
CA GLY A 56 -18.01 -32.90 36.15
C GLY A 56 -18.43 -32.96 34.67
N MET A 57 -19.68 -33.31 34.39
CA MET A 57 -20.25 -33.50 33.05
C MET A 57 -21.50 -32.61 32.88
N GLY A 58 -21.36 -31.33 33.25
CA GLY A 58 -22.42 -30.33 33.30
C GLY A 58 -22.76 -29.71 31.93
N LEU A 59 -23.60 -28.68 31.92
CA LEU A 59 -24.05 -28.04 30.67
C LEU A 59 -22.92 -27.36 29.91
N ASN A 60 -21.89 -26.89 30.62
CA ASN A 60 -20.70 -26.28 30.03
C ASN A 60 -19.99 -27.20 29.03
N LYS A 61 -20.21 -28.51 29.09
CA LYS A 61 -19.67 -29.51 28.17
C LYS A 61 -20.33 -29.54 26.80
N LEU A 62 -21.41 -28.80 26.60
CA LEU A 62 -22.08 -28.71 25.31
C LEU A 62 -21.47 -27.65 24.38
N ILE A 63 -20.57 -26.80 24.88
CA ILE A 63 -19.96 -25.68 24.15
C ILE A 63 -18.47 -25.49 24.50
N ASP A 64 -17.79 -26.53 24.98
CA ASP A 64 -16.37 -26.42 25.38
C ASP A 64 -15.38 -26.71 24.23
N GLY A 65 -15.90 -26.97 23.04
CA GLY A 65 -15.14 -27.24 21.82
C GLY A 65 -14.69 -28.69 21.69
N THR A 66 -15.12 -29.62 22.55
CA THR A 66 -14.63 -31.00 22.55
C THR A 66 -15.67 -32.02 22.04
N THR A 67 -15.71 -32.18 20.71
CA THR A 67 -16.64 -33.09 20.00
C THR A 67 -16.40 -34.60 20.21
N SER A 68 -15.39 -34.99 21.00
CA SER A 68 -15.02 -36.39 21.23
C SER A 68 -16.04 -37.12 22.13
N SER A 69 -16.12 -38.44 22.00
CA SER A 69 -16.98 -39.28 22.84
C SER A 69 -16.35 -39.69 24.18
N ASP A 70 -15.20 -39.12 24.56
CA ASP A 70 -14.52 -39.41 25.83
C ASP A 70 -15.29 -38.85 27.04
N ASP A 71 -15.16 -39.49 28.21
CA ASP A 71 -15.84 -39.03 29.44
C ASP A 71 -15.43 -37.61 29.88
N SER A 72 -14.28 -37.12 29.43
CA SER A 72 -13.84 -35.73 29.66
C SER A 72 -14.56 -34.69 28.83
N SER A 73 -15.26 -35.09 27.76
CA SER A 73 -15.87 -34.18 26.78
C SER A 73 -17.37 -34.01 26.98
N ARG A 74 -18.08 -35.05 27.40
CA ARG A 74 -19.55 -35.08 27.30
C ARG A 74 -20.29 -34.41 28.44
N MET A 75 -21.49 -33.95 28.14
CA MET A 75 -22.59 -33.79 29.09
C MET A 75 -23.34 -35.12 29.23
N ASP A 76 -23.44 -35.64 30.47
CA ASP A 76 -24.13 -36.90 30.79
C ASP A 76 -25.18 -36.66 31.89
N LEU A 77 -26.38 -37.27 31.77
CA LEU A 77 -27.30 -37.41 32.92
C LEU A 77 -26.64 -38.25 34.03
N LYS A 78 -27.01 -38.02 35.30
CA LYS A 78 -26.48 -38.75 36.46
C LYS A 78 -26.41 -40.26 36.23
N TRP A 79 -25.22 -40.81 36.40
CA TRP A 79 -25.00 -42.24 36.21
C TRP A 79 -25.75 -43.06 37.26
N VAL A 80 -26.37 -44.16 36.82
CA VAL A 80 -27.11 -45.09 37.68
C VAL A 80 -26.17 -46.22 38.12
N TYR A 81 -25.65 -46.12 39.35
CA TYR A 81 -24.72 -47.09 39.94
C TYR A 81 -25.44 -48.27 40.62
N SER A 82 -26.69 -48.08 41.08
CA SER A 82 -27.49 -49.14 41.68
C SER A 82 -28.98 -49.06 41.31
N ALA A 83 -29.68 -50.18 41.41
CA ALA A 83 -31.11 -50.26 41.07
C ALA A 83 -31.99 -49.40 42.00
N ASP A 84 -31.61 -49.29 43.27
CA ASP A 84 -32.30 -48.56 44.34
C ASP A 84 -31.92 -47.07 44.45
N GLN A 85 -30.98 -46.58 43.64
CA GLN A 85 -30.60 -45.17 43.59
C GLN A 85 -31.81 -44.28 43.29
N VAL A 86 -32.09 -43.32 44.19
CA VAL A 86 -33.21 -42.37 44.06
C VAL A 86 -32.82 -41.14 43.26
N ASP A 87 -31.60 -40.63 43.48
CA ASP A 87 -31.06 -39.46 42.78
C ASP A 87 -30.58 -39.85 41.38
N LYS A 88 -31.36 -39.49 40.36
CA LYS A 88 -31.18 -39.86 38.95
C LYS A 88 -31.61 -38.70 38.06
N GLY A 89 -30.92 -38.53 36.94
CA GLY A 89 -31.41 -37.68 35.86
C GLY A 89 -32.62 -38.31 35.16
N THR A 90 -33.48 -37.51 34.54
CA THR A 90 -34.59 -38.01 33.70
C THR A 90 -34.72 -37.28 32.37
N LEU A 91 -35.11 -38.02 31.34
CA LEU A 91 -35.64 -37.49 30.10
C LEU A 91 -37.17 -37.25 30.25
N PRO A 92 -37.75 -36.25 29.56
CA PRO A 92 -37.08 -35.31 28.65
C PRO A 92 -36.17 -34.32 29.40
N PHE A 93 -35.02 -34.01 28.82
CA PHE A 93 -34.05 -33.05 29.37
C PHE A 93 -33.94 -31.84 28.44
N GLU A 94 -34.07 -30.65 29.00
CA GLU A 94 -34.11 -29.38 28.25
C GLU A 94 -32.83 -28.58 28.44
N MET A 95 -32.25 -28.15 27.32
CA MET A 95 -31.03 -27.36 27.22
C MET A 95 -31.38 -26.08 26.48
N THR A 96 -31.21 -24.93 27.13
CA THR A 96 -31.49 -23.61 26.57
C THR A 96 -30.18 -22.92 26.22
N PHE A 97 -30.04 -22.50 24.98
CA PHE A 97 -28.91 -21.74 24.46
C PHE A 97 -29.40 -20.34 24.14
N GLU A 98 -28.92 -19.34 24.88
CA GLU A 98 -29.20 -17.92 24.64
C GLU A 98 -27.96 -17.26 24.04
N PHE A 99 -28.16 -16.42 23.02
CA PHE A 99 -27.09 -15.72 22.31
C PHE A 99 -27.00 -14.27 22.78
N ASP A 100 -25.83 -13.65 22.59
CA ASP A 100 -25.57 -12.23 22.89
C ASP A 100 -26.40 -11.23 22.04
N GLY A 101 -27.08 -11.72 21.01
CA GLY A 101 -28.07 -11.01 20.21
C GLY A 101 -28.81 -11.97 19.27
N ALA A 102 -29.79 -11.46 18.52
CA ALA A 102 -30.43 -12.22 17.46
C ALA A 102 -29.42 -12.46 16.31
N ARG A 103 -29.20 -13.72 15.96
CA ARG A 103 -28.26 -14.17 14.92
C ARG A 103 -29.00 -14.93 13.83
N GLU A 104 -28.52 -14.88 12.59
CA GLU A 104 -29.11 -15.61 11.46
C GLU A 104 -28.40 -16.95 11.30
N PHE A 105 -29.11 -18.08 11.47
CA PHE A 105 -28.48 -19.39 11.53
C PHE A 105 -28.51 -20.13 10.20
N ASP A 106 -27.36 -20.70 9.84
CA ASP A 106 -27.26 -21.73 8.81
C ASP A 106 -27.80 -23.06 9.37
N ASN A 107 -27.13 -23.58 10.40
CA ASN A 107 -27.49 -24.82 11.09
C ASN A 107 -27.06 -24.83 12.56
N PHE A 108 -27.50 -25.85 13.30
CA PHE A 108 -26.75 -26.33 14.47
C PHE A 108 -26.55 -27.85 14.42
N THR A 109 -25.43 -28.30 14.97
CA THR A 109 -24.97 -29.69 14.92
C THR A 109 -24.77 -30.25 16.32
N ILE A 110 -25.55 -31.27 16.68
CA ILE A 110 -25.40 -32.05 17.91
C ILE A 110 -24.41 -33.20 17.65
N TYR A 111 -23.33 -33.29 18.42
CA TYR A 111 -22.37 -34.38 18.38
C TYR A 111 -22.80 -35.50 19.33
N ASN A 112 -23.14 -36.66 18.76
CA ASN A 112 -23.66 -37.82 19.47
C ASN A 112 -22.53 -38.67 20.06
N ARG A 113 -22.82 -39.42 21.13
CA ARG A 113 -21.85 -40.34 21.72
C ARG A 113 -21.72 -41.60 20.86
N MET A 114 -20.49 -41.87 20.41
CA MET A 114 -20.16 -43.05 19.62
C MET A 114 -19.30 -44.04 20.43
N ASP A 115 -19.43 -45.31 20.09
CA ASP A 115 -18.50 -46.36 20.50
C ASP A 115 -17.22 -46.29 19.64
N GLY A 116 -16.10 -46.80 20.15
CA GLY A 116 -14.79 -46.77 19.47
C GLY A 116 -14.70 -47.56 18.16
N ASP A 117 -15.78 -48.22 17.72
CA ASP A 117 -15.93 -48.87 16.42
C ASP A 117 -16.95 -48.16 15.49
N GLY A 118 -17.34 -46.94 15.83
CA GLY A 118 -18.17 -46.05 15.00
C GLY A 118 -19.67 -46.32 15.06
N ARG A 119 -20.15 -47.20 15.94
CA ARG A 119 -21.60 -47.35 16.22
C ARG A 119 -22.06 -46.31 17.23
N ILE A 120 -23.35 -45.96 17.19
CA ILE A 120 -23.93 -45.08 18.22
C ILE A 120 -23.99 -45.80 19.57
N ASN A 121 -23.53 -45.14 20.63
CA ASN A 121 -23.49 -45.71 21.97
C ASN A 121 -24.91 -45.77 22.56
N THR A 122 -25.19 -46.79 23.38
CA THR A 122 -26.51 -46.96 24.02
C THR A 122 -26.95 -45.78 24.91
N ALA A 123 -26.02 -45.00 25.48
CA ALA A 123 -26.33 -43.80 26.25
C ALA A 123 -26.66 -42.58 25.38
N SER A 124 -26.37 -42.62 24.08
CA SER A 124 -26.52 -41.49 23.18
C SER A 124 -28.00 -41.12 22.97
N LEU A 125 -28.19 -39.85 22.58
CA LEU A 125 -29.43 -39.30 22.06
C LEU A 125 -30.02 -40.18 20.94
N LYS A 126 -31.33 -40.40 21.00
CA LYS A 126 -32.12 -41.19 20.03
C LYS A 126 -33.27 -40.40 19.42
N GLU A 127 -33.84 -39.50 20.21
CA GLU A 127 -34.91 -38.60 19.79
C GLU A 127 -34.76 -37.24 20.47
N VAL A 128 -34.90 -36.16 19.69
CA VAL A 128 -34.71 -34.77 20.11
C VAL A 128 -35.71 -33.88 19.39
N LYS A 129 -36.15 -32.80 20.05
CA LYS A 129 -36.86 -31.68 19.43
C LYS A 129 -36.11 -30.39 19.67
N ALA A 130 -36.32 -29.38 18.83
CA ALA A 130 -35.79 -28.04 19.07
C ALA A 130 -36.84 -26.96 18.76
N VAL A 131 -36.75 -25.84 19.49
CA VAL A 131 -37.61 -24.67 19.32
C VAL A 131 -36.72 -23.43 19.35
N GLY A 132 -36.74 -22.66 18.26
CA GLY A 132 -36.07 -21.37 18.16
C GLY A 132 -36.97 -20.25 18.69
N TYR A 133 -36.37 -19.19 19.21
CA TYR A 133 -37.06 -18.00 19.69
C TYR A 133 -36.43 -16.75 19.09
N LEU A 134 -37.27 -15.80 18.70
CA LEU A 134 -36.87 -14.46 18.28
C LEU A 134 -37.81 -13.43 18.90
N ASN A 135 -37.27 -12.52 19.72
CA ASN A 135 -38.00 -11.55 20.51
C ASN A 135 -39.15 -12.19 21.33
N GLY A 136 -38.93 -13.41 21.83
CA GLY A 136 -39.91 -14.21 22.57
C GLY A 136 -40.96 -14.95 21.71
N ILE A 137 -40.94 -14.81 20.38
CA ILE A 137 -41.81 -15.58 19.46
C ILE A 137 -41.18 -16.96 19.22
N ALA A 138 -41.91 -18.03 19.52
CA ALA A 138 -41.44 -19.40 19.35
C ALA A 138 -41.68 -19.94 17.92
N ILE A 139 -40.67 -20.61 17.35
CA ILE A 139 -40.72 -21.32 16.07
C ILE A 139 -40.31 -22.78 16.33
N ASP A 140 -41.20 -23.72 15.98
CA ASP A 140 -40.91 -25.16 16.08
C ASP A 140 -39.93 -25.56 14.97
N LEU A 141 -38.73 -26.03 15.36
CA LEU A 141 -37.69 -26.48 14.44
C LEU A 141 -37.83 -27.98 14.13
N GLY A 142 -38.80 -28.66 14.74
CA GLY A 142 -39.14 -30.05 14.49
C GLY A 142 -38.42 -31.05 15.41
N THR A 143 -38.76 -32.32 15.18
CA THR A 143 -38.29 -33.46 15.97
C THR A 143 -37.51 -34.43 15.07
N VAL A 144 -36.30 -34.80 15.48
CA VAL A 144 -35.48 -35.84 14.83
C VAL A 144 -35.51 -37.10 15.70
N SER A 145 -35.97 -38.21 15.13
CA SER A 145 -36.13 -39.51 15.81
C SER A 145 -35.29 -40.59 15.13
N ASN A 146 -34.93 -41.64 15.87
CA ASN A 146 -34.12 -42.78 15.41
C ASN A 146 -32.69 -42.38 14.99
N ILE A 147 -32.12 -41.40 15.69
CA ILE A 147 -30.74 -40.94 15.51
C ILE A 147 -29.79 -42.14 15.62
N THR A 148 -28.90 -42.33 14.65
CA THR A 148 -27.89 -43.42 14.62
C THR A 148 -26.52 -42.97 14.11
N THR A 149 -26.38 -41.69 13.79
CA THR A 149 -25.20 -41.04 13.20
C THR A 149 -24.37 -40.30 14.25
N ALA A 150 -23.08 -40.08 13.95
CA ALA A 150 -22.16 -39.34 14.84
C ALA A 150 -22.59 -37.88 15.08
N THR A 151 -23.33 -37.29 14.15
CA THR A 151 -23.92 -35.95 14.28
C THR A 151 -25.43 -35.98 14.03
N THR A 152 -26.13 -34.97 14.53
CA THR A 152 -27.52 -34.66 14.18
C THR A 152 -27.61 -33.17 13.90
N VAL A 153 -27.81 -32.83 12.62
CA VAL A 153 -27.84 -31.46 12.11
C VAL A 153 -29.29 -31.00 12.00
N TYR A 154 -29.54 -29.77 12.42
CA TYR A 154 -30.78 -29.03 12.18
C TYR A 154 -30.48 -27.88 11.22
N GLU A 155 -30.91 -28.02 9.97
CA GLU A 155 -30.80 -26.95 8.97
C GLU A 155 -31.81 -25.84 9.29
N LEU A 156 -31.33 -24.64 9.58
CA LEU A 156 -32.13 -23.47 9.95
C LEU A 156 -32.39 -22.52 8.78
N ASN A 157 -31.65 -22.67 7.66
CA ASN A 157 -31.94 -22.04 6.38
C ASN A 157 -32.08 -20.50 6.46
N GLY A 158 -31.21 -19.83 7.23
CA GLY A 158 -31.24 -18.38 7.41
C GLY A 158 -32.33 -17.87 8.36
N GLN A 159 -32.90 -18.73 9.22
CA GLN A 159 -33.83 -18.28 10.26
C GLN A 159 -33.07 -17.61 11.42
N SER A 160 -33.57 -16.46 11.87
CA SER A 160 -32.92 -15.69 12.94
C SER A 160 -33.46 -16.03 14.33
N PHE A 161 -32.59 -16.22 15.31
CA PHE A 161 -32.94 -16.54 16.70
C PHE A 161 -32.07 -15.79 17.71
N ASP A 162 -32.64 -15.40 18.86
CA ASP A 162 -31.91 -14.95 20.06
C ASP A 162 -31.74 -16.07 21.09
N LYS A 163 -32.50 -17.15 20.94
CA LYS A 163 -32.44 -18.34 21.79
C LYS A 163 -32.88 -19.60 21.03
N ILE A 164 -32.21 -20.72 21.27
CA ILE A 164 -32.65 -22.04 20.82
C ILE A 164 -32.77 -22.97 22.04
N VAL A 165 -33.93 -23.63 22.17
CA VAL A 165 -34.20 -24.62 23.21
C VAL A 165 -34.21 -26.00 22.59
N ILE A 166 -33.26 -26.85 23.00
CA ILE A 166 -33.11 -28.23 22.53
C ILE A 166 -33.58 -29.16 23.65
N THR A 167 -34.57 -30.01 23.38
CA THR A 167 -35.05 -30.99 24.35
C THR A 167 -34.73 -32.41 23.89
N ALA A 168 -33.84 -33.09 24.60
CA ALA A 168 -33.62 -34.52 24.44
C ALA A 168 -34.87 -35.27 24.93
N LEU A 169 -35.51 -36.05 24.06
CA LEU A 169 -36.75 -36.77 24.35
C LEU A 169 -36.51 -38.24 24.69
N ASP A 170 -35.56 -38.91 24.03
CA ASP A 170 -35.23 -40.32 24.23
C ASP A 170 -33.74 -40.62 24.00
N SER A 171 -33.24 -41.68 24.64
CA SER A 171 -31.90 -42.25 24.38
C SER A 171 -32.01 -43.71 23.94
N HIS A 172 -30.90 -44.29 23.48
CA HIS A 172 -30.85 -45.69 23.04
C HIS A 172 -30.94 -46.73 24.17
N LYS A 173 -31.03 -46.31 25.44
CA LYS A 173 -31.05 -47.19 26.60
C LYS A 173 -32.33 -47.06 27.43
N ASP A 174 -32.51 -45.93 28.11
CA ASP A 174 -33.61 -45.69 29.05
C ASP A 174 -33.82 -44.19 29.33
N LYS A 175 -34.96 -43.85 29.94
CA LYS A 175 -35.30 -42.46 30.31
C LYS A 175 -34.44 -41.87 31.44
N GLN A 176 -33.44 -42.58 31.98
CA GLN A 176 -32.49 -42.04 32.98
C GLN A 176 -31.06 -41.93 32.44
N THR A 177 -30.86 -42.17 31.14
CA THR A 177 -29.54 -42.12 30.50
C THR A 177 -29.59 -41.16 29.32
N LEU A 178 -28.62 -40.26 29.24
CA LEU A 178 -28.29 -39.43 28.08
C LEU A 178 -26.80 -39.13 28.12
N ALA A 179 -26.18 -39.04 26.95
CA ALA A 179 -24.84 -38.53 26.73
C ALA A 179 -24.81 -37.75 25.41
N ILE A 180 -24.29 -36.52 25.43
CA ILE A 180 -24.07 -35.65 24.27
C ILE A 180 -22.64 -35.11 24.37
N ASN A 181 -21.89 -35.12 23.27
CA ASN A 181 -20.49 -34.68 23.28
C ASN A 181 -20.38 -33.16 23.29
N GLU A 182 -20.99 -32.49 22.30
CA GLU A 182 -20.91 -31.04 22.04
C GLU A 182 -22.15 -30.64 21.21
N ILE A 183 -22.56 -29.37 21.23
CA ILE A 183 -23.54 -28.78 20.31
C ILE A 183 -22.94 -27.50 19.72
N GLU A 184 -22.66 -27.53 18.42
CA GLU A 184 -22.09 -26.41 17.69
C GLU A 184 -23.16 -25.66 16.89
N PHE A 185 -23.06 -24.33 16.84
CA PHE A 185 -24.00 -23.46 16.12
C PHE A 185 -23.28 -22.69 15.03
N TYR A 186 -23.92 -22.53 13.89
CA TYR A 186 -23.35 -21.89 12.70
C TYR A 186 -24.26 -20.77 12.19
N GLU A 187 -23.66 -19.61 11.92
CA GLU A 187 -24.37 -18.41 11.47
C GLU A 187 -23.99 -17.97 10.06
N ASN A 188 -24.98 -17.43 9.35
CA ASN A 188 -24.80 -16.72 8.09
C ASN A 188 -24.13 -15.37 8.38
N THR A 189 -22.85 -15.26 8.05
CA THR A 189 -22.07 -14.01 8.10
C THR A 189 -21.87 -13.38 6.73
N GLY A 190 -22.32 -14.07 5.68
CA GLY A 190 -22.07 -13.71 4.30
C GLY A 190 -22.63 -12.33 3.94
N ALA A 191 -21.74 -11.40 3.60
CA ALA A 191 -22.10 -10.02 3.30
C ALA A 191 -22.53 -9.85 1.83
N ALA A 192 -23.32 -8.81 1.55
CA ALA A 192 -23.47 -8.35 0.18
C ALA A 192 -22.10 -7.88 -0.38
N VAL A 193 -21.82 -8.20 -1.64
CA VAL A 193 -20.67 -7.67 -2.38
C VAL A 193 -20.77 -6.13 -2.43
N LYS A 194 -19.66 -5.45 -2.14
CA LYS A 194 -19.54 -3.98 -2.07
C LYS A 194 -18.45 -3.40 -2.97
N GLY A 195 -17.58 -4.24 -3.54
CA GLY A 195 -16.46 -3.81 -4.37
C GLY A 195 -15.58 -4.97 -4.82
N ILE A 196 -14.55 -4.62 -5.58
CA ILE A 196 -13.47 -5.52 -6.00
C ILE A 196 -12.19 -4.70 -6.14
N GLU A 197 -11.05 -5.28 -5.79
CA GLU A 197 -9.72 -4.68 -5.94
C GLU A 197 -8.72 -5.71 -6.48
N PHE A 198 -7.65 -5.28 -7.15
CA PHE A 198 -6.55 -6.21 -7.46
C PHE A 198 -5.73 -6.52 -6.21
N ALA A 199 -5.27 -7.75 -6.06
CA ALA A 199 -4.48 -8.16 -4.91
C ALA A 199 -3.16 -7.38 -4.82
N GLU A 200 -2.67 -7.16 -3.60
CA GLU A 200 -1.39 -6.51 -3.35
C GLU A 200 -0.25 -7.24 -4.09
N GLY A 201 0.67 -6.49 -4.70
CA GLY A 201 1.74 -7.05 -5.52
C GLY A 201 1.31 -7.57 -6.91
N THR A 202 0.05 -7.37 -7.33
CA THR A 202 -0.37 -7.65 -8.72
C THR A 202 0.55 -6.94 -9.71
N VAL A 203 1.13 -7.72 -10.63
CA VAL A 203 2.14 -7.25 -11.58
C VAL A 203 1.67 -6.06 -12.42
N GLU A 204 2.62 -5.20 -12.80
CA GLU A 204 2.40 -4.07 -13.73
C GLU A 204 3.13 -4.28 -15.07
N LYS A 205 4.14 -5.16 -15.06
CA LYS A 205 4.93 -5.52 -16.23
C LYS A 205 4.98 -7.03 -16.42
N VAL A 206 4.67 -7.48 -17.62
CA VAL A 206 4.85 -8.87 -18.08
C VAL A 206 5.78 -8.89 -19.29
N TYR A 207 6.23 -10.08 -19.68
CA TYR A 207 7.10 -10.28 -20.83
C TYR A 207 6.44 -11.18 -21.88
N PRO A 208 6.76 -11.01 -23.18
CA PRO A 208 6.25 -11.86 -24.26
C PRO A 208 6.40 -13.37 -23.96
N ASN A 209 5.30 -14.10 -24.11
CA ASN A 209 5.13 -15.53 -23.81
C ASN A 209 5.32 -15.95 -22.35
N LYS A 210 5.67 -15.05 -21.42
CA LYS A 210 5.65 -15.33 -19.98
C LYS A 210 4.20 -15.36 -19.50
N ILE A 211 3.84 -16.42 -18.78
CA ILE A 211 2.54 -16.60 -18.15
C ILE A 211 2.67 -16.17 -16.69
N THR A 212 1.81 -15.25 -16.25
CA THR A 212 1.89 -14.61 -14.94
C THR A 212 0.51 -14.65 -14.29
N PRO A 213 0.34 -15.19 -13.07
CA PRO A 213 -0.97 -15.22 -12.41
C PRO A 213 -1.45 -13.79 -12.10
N ILE A 214 -2.77 -13.60 -12.04
CA ILE A 214 -3.40 -12.36 -11.61
C ILE A 214 -4.58 -12.67 -10.68
N PHE A 215 -4.71 -11.87 -9.63
CA PHE A 215 -5.69 -12.10 -8.56
C PHE A 215 -6.43 -10.79 -8.24
N ALA A 216 -7.72 -10.90 -7.99
CA ALA A 216 -8.53 -9.84 -7.43
C ALA A 216 -9.24 -10.33 -6.15
N ASN A 217 -9.48 -9.41 -5.21
CA ASN A 217 -10.20 -9.63 -3.98
C ASN A 217 -11.60 -9.03 -4.13
N VAL A 218 -12.65 -9.84 -4.00
CA VAL A 218 -14.02 -9.33 -3.85
C VAL A 218 -14.19 -8.82 -2.42
N LEU A 219 -14.81 -7.65 -2.26
CA LEU A 219 -14.94 -6.95 -0.98
C LEU A 219 -16.39 -6.93 -0.49
N PRO A 220 -16.65 -7.09 0.82
CA PRO A 220 -15.68 -7.52 1.84
C PRO A 220 -15.28 -8.99 1.65
N SER A 221 -14.20 -9.44 2.30
CA SER A 221 -13.67 -10.81 2.15
C SER A 221 -14.61 -11.92 2.63
N ASN A 222 -15.68 -11.59 3.35
CA ASN A 222 -16.78 -12.48 3.72
C ASN A 222 -18.03 -12.28 2.83
N ALA A 223 -17.90 -11.81 1.60
CA ALA A 223 -19.04 -11.65 0.70
C ALA A 223 -19.64 -13.01 0.28
N ASN A 224 -20.95 -13.04 0.02
CA ASN A 224 -21.72 -14.22 -0.40
C ASN A 224 -21.33 -14.81 -1.77
N ASP A 225 -20.50 -14.10 -2.53
CA ASP A 225 -19.93 -14.60 -3.77
C ASP A 225 -18.55 -13.95 -3.95
N LEU A 226 -17.50 -14.76 -3.91
CA LEU A 226 -16.12 -14.34 -4.10
C LEU A 226 -15.63 -14.54 -5.54
N ASN A 227 -16.50 -15.04 -6.44
CA ASN A 227 -16.15 -15.25 -7.83
C ASN A 227 -16.12 -13.90 -8.59
N TYR A 228 -15.22 -13.84 -9.58
CA TYR A 228 -15.05 -12.69 -10.47
C TYR A 228 -14.59 -13.16 -11.85
N ARG A 229 -14.71 -12.28 -12.84
CA ARG A 229 -14.12 -12.44 -14.18
C ARG A 229 -12.93 -11.51 -14.34
N VAL A 230 -11.98 -11.90 -15.19
CA VAL A 230 -10.88 -11.05 -15.65
C VAL A 230 -10.90 -10.99 -17.18
N THR A 231 -10.79 -9.79 -17.74
CA THR A 231 -10.77 -9.52 -19.18
C THR A 231 -9.65 -8.54 -19.55
N SER A 232 -9.24 -8.56 -20.82
CA SER A 232 -8.29 -7.60 -21.40
C SER A 232 -8.99 -6.73 -22.44
N ASP A 233 -8.72 -5.43 -22.45
CA ASP A 233 -9.14 -4.53 -23.54
C ASP A 233 -8.39 -4.82 -24.86
N ASN A 234 -7.27 -5.55 -24.79
CA ASN A 234 -6.35 -5.78 -25.90
C ASN A 234 -5.67 -7.15 -25.79
N GLU A 235 -6.44 -8.19 -26.14
CA GLU A 235 -5.99 -9.59 -26.24
C GLU A 235 -4.84 -9.81 -27.27
N GLU A 236 -4.54 -8.86 -28.17
CA GLU A 236 -3.34 -8.93 -29.02
C GLU A 236 -2.04 -8.55 -28.30
N VAL A 237 -2.15 -7.87 -27.15
CA VAL A 237 -1.02 -7.40 -26.32
C VAL A 237 -0.93 -8.25 -25.06
N VAL A 238 -1.98 -8.30 -24.23
CA VAL A 238 -2.09 -9.21 -23.08
C VAL A 238 -3.32 -10.08 -23.25
N GLN A 239 -3.12 -11.39 -23.35
CA GLN A 239 -4.18 -12.40 -23.36
C GLN A 239 -4.50 -12.85 -21.94
N VAL A 240 -5.78 -12.91 -21.58
CA VAL A 240 -6.23 -13.56 -20.33
C VAL A 240 -6.47 -15.05 -20.56
N VAL A 241 -6.00 -15.88 -19.64
CA VAL A 241 -6.17 -17.34 -19.64
C VAL A 241 -6.86 -17.76 -18.35
N ARG A 242 -8.05 -18.35 -18.46
CA ARG A 242 -8.79 -18.95 -17.35
C ARG A 242 -8.46 -20.44 -17.21
N VAL A 243 -8.23 -20.88 -15.98
CA VAL A 243 -8.01 -22.29 -15.61
C VAL A 243 -8.88 -22.61 -14.40
N ASP A 244 -9.83 -23.51 -14.58
CA ASP A 244 -10.72 -23.95 -13.50
C ASP A 244 -10.20 -25.24 -12.86
N SER A 245 -10.28 -25.26 -11.54
CA SER A 245 -10.26 -26.47 -10.71
C SER A 245 -11.63 -26.63 -10.05
N GLU A 246 -11.91 -27.78 -9.41
CA GLU A 246 -13.27 -28.24 -9.06
C GLU A 246 -14.20 -27.12 -8.56
N ASP A 247 -13.76 -26.31 -7.60
CA ASP A 247 -14.51 -25.16 -7.06
C ASP A 247 -13.74 -23.81 -7.11
N VAL A 248 -12.62 -23.71 -7.86
CA VAL A 248 -11.78 -22.50 -7.90
C VAL A 248 -11.39 -22.10 -9.32
N VAL A 249 -11.79 -20.88 -9.70
CA VAL A 249 -11.44 -20.22 -10.97
C VAL A 249 -10.15 -19.43 -10.81
N ASN A 250 -9.16 -19.69 -11.67
CA ASN A 250 -7.86 -19.00 -11.65
C ASN A 250 -7.61 -18.24 -12.97
N TYR A 251 -7.03 -17.05 -12.88
CA TYR A 251 -6.69 -16.22 -14.03
C TYR A 251 -5.19 -15.99 -14.17
N TYR A 252 -4.72 -16.02 -15.42
CA TYR A 252 -3.34 -15.76 -15.79
C TYR A 252 -3.28 -14.79 -16.96
N LEU A 253 -2.28 -13.91 -16.95
CA LEU A 253 -1.93 -13.04 -18.06
C LEU A 253 -0.81 -13.68 -18.89
N ARG A 254 -0.95 -13.61 -20.21
CA ARG A 254 0.11 -13.94 -21.16
C ARG A 254 0.39 -12.71 -22.03
N GLY A 255 1.55 -12.10 -21.84
CA GLY A 255 2.04 -11.09 -22.80
C GLY A 255 2.27 -11.74 -24.17
N LEU A 256 1.77 -11.14 -25.24
CA LEU A 256 1.97 -11.62 -26.62
C LEU A 256 2.90 -10.70 -27.41
N LYS A 257 2.78 -9.39 -27.20
CA LYS A 257 3.48 -8.35 -27.95
C LYS A 257 3.71 -7.12 -27.06
N ALA A 258 4.84 -6.44 -27.21
CA ALA A 258 5.13 -5.20 -26.50
C ALA A 258 4.03 -4.13 -26.73
N GLY A 259 3.65 -3.44 -25.66
CA GLY A 259 2.52 -2.51 -25.62
C GLY A 259 1.85 -2.48 -24.24
N THR A 260 0.68 -1.86 -24.15
CA THR A 260 -0.14 -1.82 -22.94
C THR A 260 -1.53 -2.40 -23.20
N ALA A 261 -2.09 -3.07 -22.19
CA ALA A 261 -3.49 -3.49 -22.14
C ALA A 261 -4.08 -3.14 -20.78
N THR A 262 -5.35 -2.73 -20.74
CA THR A 262 -6.11 -2.57 -19.51
C THR A 262 -6.73 -3.91 -19.15
N ILE A 263 -6.40 -4.44 -17.97
CA ILE A 263 -7.02 -5.63 -17.43
C ILE A 263 -8.11 -5.21 -16.45
N THR A 264 -9.33 -5.69 -16.69
CA THR A 264 -10.49 -5.40 -15.85
C THR A 264 -10.84 -6.66 -15.06
N ALA A 265 -10.96 -6.55 -13.74
CA ALA A 265 -11.57 -7.58 -12.90
C ALA A 265 -12.98 -7.14 -12.51
N THR A 266 -13.97 -8.01 -12.62
CA THR A 266 -15.41 -7.70 -12.44
C THR A 266 -16.08 -8.78 -11.58
N THR A 267 -16.84 -8.39 -10.58
CA THR A 267 -17.58 -9.32 -9.69
C THR A 267 -18.55 -10.22 -10.47
N ALA A 268 -18.85 -11.41 -9.96
CA ALA A 268 -19.74 -12.37 -10.63
C ALA A 268 -21.13 -11.79 -10.97
N ASP A 269 -21.64 -10.89 -10.13
CA ASP A 269 -22.91 -10.19 -10.33
C ASP A 269 -22.83 -9.00 -11.31
N GLY A 270 -21.65 -8.69 -11.83
CA GLY A 270 -21.38 -7.63 -12.80
C GLY A 270 -21.46 -6.20 -12.27
N LYS A 271 -21.66 -5.99 -10.95
CA LYS A 271 -21.90 -4.65 -10.39
C LYS A 271 -20.66 -3.84 -10.10
N PHE A 272 -19.55 -4.49 -9.75
CA PHE A 272 -18.30 -3.81 -9.39
C PHE A 272 -17.16 -4.28 -10.29
N SER A 273 -16.35 -3.33 -10.74
CA SER A 273 -15.18 -3.58 -11.57
C SER A 273 -14.01 -2.73 -11.08
N VAL A 274 -12.79 -3.25 -11.28
CA VAL A 274 -11.52 -2.56 -11.06
C VAL A 274 -10.63 -2.77 -12.28
N GLU A 275 -9.89 -1.73 -12.67
CA GLU A 275 -9.01 -1.74 -13.84
C GLU A 275 -7.55 -1.57 -13.43
N LYS A 276 -6.64 -2.28 -14.11
CA LYS A 276 -5.20 -2.11 -13.97
C LYS A 276 -4.51 -2.20 -15.33
N THR A 277 -3.73 -1.17 -15.68
CA THR A 277 -2.91 -1.18 -16.90
C THR A 277 -1.72 -2.12 -16.72
N ILE A 278 -1.59 -3.08 -17.62
CA ILE A 278 -0.45 -3.99 -17.72
C ILE A 278 0.39 -3.62 -18.93
N THR A 279 1.70 -3.48 -18.71
CA THR A 279 2.67 -3.24 -19.78
C THR A 279 3.35 -4.56 -20.16
N VAL A 280 3.34 -4.91 -21.44
CA VAL A 280 4.22 -5.94 -21.98
C VAL A 280 5.53 -5.28 -22.38
N GLY A 281 6.64 -5.66 -21.74
CA GLY A 281 7.97 -5.17 -22.11
C GLY A 281 8.41 -5.63 -23.49
N GLU A 282 9.39 -4.93 -24.07
CA GLU A 282 10.18 -5.51 -25.16
C GLU A 282 11.09 -6.65 -24.65
N GLY A 283 11.49 -7.51 -25.58
CA GLY A 283 12.44 -8.60 -25.32
C GLY A 283 11.88 -9.68 -24.38
N ALA A 284 12.70 -10.06 -23.41
CA ALA A 284 12.49 -11.17 -22.48
C ALA A 284 12.84 -10.78 -21.04
N ASP A 285 12.42 -11.63 -20.09
CA ASP A 285 12.73 -11.45 -18.69
C ASP A 285 14.19 -11.80 -18.41
N LYS A 286 14.93 -10.85 -17.82
CA LYS A 286 16.37 -10.95 -17.57
C LYS A 286 16.72 -11.22 -16.10
N THR A 287 15.74 -11.30 -15.19
CA THR A 287 16.00 -11.41 -13.74
C THR A 287 16.95 -12.56 -13.41
N LEU A 288 16.73 -13.76 -13.96
CA LEU A 288 17.60 -14.93 -13.75
C LEU A 288 19.02 -14.77 -14.34
N LEU A 289 19.18 -13.95 -15.37
CA LEU A 289 20.49 -13.66 -15.97
C LEU A 289 21.27 -12.65 -15.12
N ILE A 290 20.58 -11.66 -14.55
CA ILE A 290 21.14 -10.71 -13.59
C ILE A 290 21.58 -11.44 -12.31
N GLU A 291 20.71 -12.30 -11.74
CA GLU A 291 21.06 -13.15 -10.58
C GLU A 291 22.29 -14.05 -10.86
N MET A 292 22.37 -14.65 -12.05
CA MET A 292 23.52 -15.47 -12.45
C MET A 292 24.79 -14.63 -12.61
N LEU A 293 24.68 -13.42 -13.17
CA LEU A 293 25.81 -12.51 -13.32
C LEU A 293 26.31 -12.01 -11.96
N ASP A 294 25.42 -11.67 -11.03
CA ASP A 294 25.77 -11.31 -9.66
C ASP A 294 26.54 -12.43 -8.96
N SER A 295 26.16 -13.71 -9.18
CA SER A 295 26.93 -14.85 -8.66
C SER A 295 28.35 -14.96 -9.22
N THR A 296 28.66 -14.31 -10.34
CA THR A 296 30.05 -14.26 -10.85
C THR A 296 30.94 -13.28 -10.12
N LYS A 297 30.38 -12.38 -9.29
CA LYS A 297 31.16 -11.38 -8.53
C LYS A 297 32.20 -12.04 -7.62
N GLU A 298 31.90 -13.20 -7.05
CA GLU A 298 32.83 -13.99 -6.21
C GLU A 298 34.11 -14.46 -6.95
N TYR A 299 34.11 -14.45 -8.28
CA TYR A 299 35.26 -14.83 -9.12
C TYR A 299 35.99 -13.63 -9.71
N THR A 300 35.41 -12.43 -9.58
CA THR A 300 36.09 -11.18 -9.95
C THR A 300 37.27 -11.03 -9.00
N ASN A 301 38.46 -10.78 -9.55
CA ASN A 301 39.71 -10.73 -8.79
C ASN A 301 40.22 -12.10 -8.30
N LEU A 302 39.88 -13.22 -8.96
CA LEU A 302 40.52 -14.54 -8.71
C LEU A 302 41.36 -15.04 -9.92
N SER A 303 41.86 -14.13 -10.75
CA SER A 303 42.58 -14.42 -12.01
C SER A 303 43.83 -15.28 -11.83
N GLU A 304 44.53 -15.16 -10.70
CA GLU A 304 45.73 -15.96 -10.38
C GLU A 304 45.42 -17.33 -9.77
N ILE A 305 44.17 -17.60 -9.34
CA ILE A 305 43.78 -18.90 -8.80
C ILE A 305 43.53 -19.91 -9.93
N TYR A 306 42.94 -19.46 -11.03
CA TYR A 306 42.47 -20.30 -12.12
C TYR A 306 43.45 -20.34 -13.29
N THR A 307 43.38 -21.39 -14.12
CA THR A 307 44.14 -21.41 -15.38
C THR A 307 43.65 -20.28 -16.29
N LYS A 308 44.58 -19.59 -16.96
CA LYS A 308 44.28 -18.50 -17.90
C LYS A 308 43.15 -18.88 -18.88
N SER A 309 43.21 -20.09 -19.46
CA SER A 309 42.21 -20.56 -20.43
C SER A 309 40.81 -20.81 -19.85
N THR A 310 40.67 -21.20 -18.57
CA THR A 310 39.34 -21.37 -17.97
C THR A 310 38.78 -20.06 -17.44
N TYR A 311 39.63 -19.19 -16.88
CA TYR A 311 39.23 -17.85 -16.45
C TYR A 311 38.78 -16.98 -17.64
N GLU A 312 39.49 -17.03 -18.77
CA GLU A 312 39.09 -16.38 -20.03
C GLU A 312 37.71 -16.82 -20.53
N LYS A 313 37.30 -18.08 -20.32
CA LYS A 313 35.96 -18.54 -20.70
C LYS A 313 34.89 -17.91 -19.81
N LEU A 314 35.17 -17.72 -18.53
CA LEU A 314 34.27 -17.05 -17.60
C LEU A 314 34.13 -15.57 -17.92
N THR A 315 35.23 -14.84 -18.09
CA THR A 315 35.18 -13.40 -18.42
C THR A 315 34.47 -13.14 -19.75
N ASN A 316 34.67 -13.99 -20.76
CA ASN A 316 33.92 -13.92 -22.02
C ASN A 316 32.42 -14.22 -21.85
N ALA A 317 32.05 -15.19 -20.99
CA ALA A 317 30.64 -15.48 -20.71
C ALA A 317 29.94 -14.36 -19.92
N ILE A 318 30.65 -13.73 -18.97
CA ILE A 318 30.22 -12.52 -18.25
C ILE A 318 29.96 -11.38 -19.23
N LYS A 319 30.91 -11.09 -20.13
CA LYS A 319 30.76 -10.06 -21.16
C LYS A 319 29.54 -10.32 -22.06
N ALA A 320 29.39 -11.53 -22.59
CA ALA A 320 28.25 -11.89 -23.42
C ALA A 320 26.91 -11.77 -22.67
N ALA A 321 26.88 -12.13 -21.38
CA ALA A 321 25.70 -11.93 -20.54
C ALA A 321 25.33 -10.46 -20.35
N GLN A 322 26.32 -9.58 -20.12
CA GLN A 322 26.09 -8.13 -19.99
C GLN A 322 25.55 -7.52 -21.29
N GLU A 323 26.06 -7.95 -22.46
CA GLU A 323 25.55 -7.52 -23.77
C GLU A 323 24.06 -7.90 -23.95
N ILE A 324 23.64 -9.08 -23.48
CA ILE A 324 22.23 -9.50 -23.48
C ILE A 324 21.38 -8.73 -22.45
N ILE A 325 21.92 -8.40 -21.27
CA ILE A 325 21.23 -7.56 -20.28
C ILE A 325 20.94 -6.17 -20.86
N ASN A 326 21.91 -5.56 -21.55
CA ASN A 326 21.78 -4.21 -22.10
C ASN A 326 20.93 -4.13 -23.40
N ASN A 327 20.65 -5.25 -24.07
CA ASN A 327 19.82 -5.30 -25.28
C ASN A 327 18.32 -5.41 -24.94
N GLU A 328 17.56 -4.31 -24.91
CA GLU A 328 16.13 -4.30 -24.57
C GLU A 328 15.27 -5.32 -25.35
N SER A 329 15.57 -5.53 -26.63
CA SER A 329 14.81 -6.46 -27.50
C SER A 329 15.32 -7.91 -27.45
N ALA A 330 16.24 -8.26 -26.53
CA ALA A 330 16.81 -9.61 -26.41
C ALA A 330 15.73 -10.69 -26.20
N THR A 331 15.85 -11.81 -26.90
CA THR A 331 14.89 -12.91 -26.86
C THR A 331 15.13 -13.88 -25.69
N GLU A 332 14.08 -14.62 -25.31
CA GLU A 332 14.15 -15.67 -24.27
C GLU A 332 15.25 -16.71 -24.55
N THR A 333 15.48 -17.01 -25.83
CA THR A 333 16.55 -17.90 -26.30
C THR A 333 17.94 -17.32 -26.03
N GLU A 334 18.15 -16.02 -26.26
CA GLU A 334 19.43 -15.35 -26.01
C GLU A 334 19.72 -15.26 -24.52
N VAL A 335 18.72 -14.89 -23.71
CA VAL A 335 18.82 -14.92 -22.24
C VAL A 335 19.15 -16.32 -21.73
N SER A 336 18.41 -17.34 -22.19
CA SER A 336 18.64 -18.75 -21.82
C SER A 336 20.05 -19.23 -22.21
N ASN A 337 20.55 -18.84 -23.38
CA ASN A 337 21.89 -19.20 -23.85
C ASN A 337 22.98 -18.51 -23.02
N ALA A 338 22.79 -17.25 -22.62
CA ALA A 338 23.72 -16.54 -21.73
C ALA A 338 23.79 -17.21 -20.35
N ILE A 339 22.64 -17.55 -19.74
CA ILE A 339 22.58 -18.28 -18.45
C ILE A 339 23.31 -19.63 -18.53
N ASN A 340 23.09 -20.40 -19.60
CA ASN A 340 23.76 -21.68 -19.80
C ASN A 340 25.27 -21.51 -20.05
N SER A 341 25.70 -20.45 -20.72
CA SER A 341 27.11 -20.15 -20.97
C SER A 341 27.85 -19.79 -19.68
N LEU A 342 27.27 -18.89 -18.87
CA LEU A 342 27.78 -18.57 -17.54
C LEU A 342 27.94 -19.82 -16.67
N ARG A 343 26.87 -20.62 -16.54
CA ARG A 343 26.90 -21.87 -15.77
C ARG A 343 27.97 -22.85 -16.28
N THR A 344 28.14 -22.95 -17.59
CA THR A 344 29.17 -23.82 -18.20
C THR A 344 30.58 -23.33 -17.91
N ALA A 345 30.80 -22.01 -17.92
CA ALA A 345 32.10 -21.42 -17.62
C ALA A 345 32.46 -21.53 -16.13
N ILE A 346 31.53 -21.23 -15.21
CA ILE A 346 31.71 -21.40 -13.76
C ILE A 346 32.03 -22.87 -13.42
N ASN A 347 31.25 -23.81 -13.93
CA ASN A 347 31.49 -25.25 -13.72
C ASN A 347 32.75 -25.78 -14.43
N GLY A 348 33.35 -25.00 -15.33
CA GLY A 348 34.54 -25.33 -16.10
C GLY A 348 35.79 -24.57 -15.65
N LEU A 349 35.76 -23.91 -14.49
CA LEU A 349 36.93 -23.31 -13.86
C LEU A 349 37.87 -24.42 -13.35
N GLU A 350 39.14 -24.34 -13.73
CA GLU A 350 40.21 -25.23 -13.26
C GLU A 350 41.25 -24.37 -12.52
N GLU A 351 41.63 -24.73 -11.30
CA GLU A 351 42.72 -24.05 -10.59
C GLU A 351 44.07 -24.29 -11.30
N ARG A 352 44.99 -23.31 -11.22
CA ARG A 352 46.35 -23.47 -11.76
C ARG A 352 47.14 -24.57 -11.02
N ASP A 353 48.18 -25.08 -11.66
CA ASP A 353 49.12 -26.00 -10.99
C ASP A 353 49.95 -25.29 -9.89
N THR A 354 50.50 -26.10 -8.98
CA THR A 354 51.51 -25.65 -8.00
C THR A 354 52.86 -25.42 -8.68
N ILE A 355 53.51 -24.30 -8.39
CA ILE A 355 54.86 -23.97 -8.86
C ILE A 355 55.86 -24.37 -7.77
N GLU A 356 56.41 -25.58 -7.85
CA GLU A 356 57.29 -26.13 -6.81
C GLU A 356 58.60 -25.35 -6.63
N GLU A 357 59.08 -24.62 -7.66
CA GLU A 357 60.24 -23.74 -7.53
C GLU A 357 60.01 -22.59 -6.52
N ASN A 358 58.75 -22.19 -6.29
CA ASN A 358 58.38 -21.10 -5.38
C ASN A 358 58.15 -21.55 -3.93
N LYS A 359 58.42 -22.83 -3.59
CA LYS A 359 58.19 -23.35 -2.24
C LYS A 359 59.17 -22.74 -1.23
N ILE A 360 58.64 -22.00 -0.26
CA ILE A 360 59.42 -21.44 0.84
C ILE A 360 59.88 -22.58 1.76
N SER A 361 61.16 -22.59 2.13
CA SER A 361 61.71 -23.63 3.01
C SER A 361 61.13 -23.49 4.42
N PHE A 362 60.71 -24.59 5.05
CA PHE A 362 60.25 -24.62 6.46
C PHE A 362 61.23 -23.94 7.44
N LYS A 363 62.53 -23.93 7.14
CA LYS A 363 63.56 -23.23 7.95
C LYS A 363 63.42 -21.70 7.97
N ASN A 364 62.69 -21.15 7.02
CA ASN A 364 62.37 -19.74 6.86
C ASN A 364 61.01 -19.38 7.47
N ILE A 365 60.36 -20.32 8.15
CA ILE A 365 58.99 -20.17 8.66
C ILE A 365 58.99 -20.46 10.16
N GLN A 366 58.28 -19.64 10.93
CA GLN A 366 58.12 -19.80 12.36
C GLN A 366 56.65 -19.61 12.74
N ALA A 367 56.02 -20.63 13.32
CA ALA A 367 54.75 -20.44 14.03
C ALA A 367 55.01 -19.64 15.31
N ILE A 368 54.50 -18.41 15.38
CA ILE A 368 54.78 -17.47 16.48
C ILE A 368 53.66 -17.40 17.52
N ASP A 369 52.42 -17.68 17.12
CA ASP A 369 51.25 -17.64 18.01
C ASP A 369 50.18 -18.66 17.58
N ALA A 370 49.36 -19.11 18.53
CA ALA A 370 48.19 -19.93 18.29
C ALA A 370 47.10 -19.62 19.33
N THR A 371 45.86 -19.38 18.89
CA THR A 371 44.79 -18.99 19.82
C THR A 371 44.28 -20.14 20.69
N SER A 372 44.60 -21.39 20.34
CA SER A 372 44.38 -22.59 21.15
C SER A 372 45.40 -23.68 20.77
N GLU A 373 45.90 -24.44 21.75
CA GLU A 373 47.00 -25.41 21.55
C GLU A 373 46.94 -26.53 22.59
N ALA A 374 47.10 -27.79 22.17
CA ALA A 374 47.15 -28.97 23.03
C ALA A 374 48.54 -29.19 23.65
N THR A 375 49.04 -28.19 24.39
CA THR A 375 50.40 -28.16 24.96
C THR A 375 50.74 -29.35 25.86
N ALA A 376 49.73 -30.00 26.47
CA ALA A 376 49.92 -31.18 27.32
C ALA A 376 50.26 -32.46 26.55
N ASP A 377 49.85 -32.56 25.29
CA ASP A 377 50.04 -33.73 24.43
C ASP A 377 51.28 -33.59 23.53
N GLY A 378 51.84 -32.38 23.43
CA GLY A 378 52.98 -32.07 22.57
C GLY A 378 52.59 -31.66 21.14
N ASP A 379 51.29 -31.51 20.87
CA ASP A 379 50.72 -31.11 19.58
C ASP A 379 50.77 -29.57 19.41
N LEU A 380 52.00 -29.01 19.42
CA LEU A 380 52.29 -27.57 19.46
C LEU A 380 52.20 -26.88 18.09
N LYS A 381 52.06 -25.56 18.06
CA LYS A 381 52.02 -24.77 16.80
C LYS A 381 53.28 -24.91 15.95
N GLU A 382 54.45 -25.11 16.57
CA GLU A 382 55.72 -25.30 15.87
C GLU A 382 55.71 -26.56 14.98
N ASN A 383 54.93 -27.57 15.36
CA ASN A 383 54.77 -28.81 14.60
C ASN A 383 54.04 -28.60 13.26
N ALA A 384 53.33 -27.49 13.07
CA ALA A 384 52.62 -27.19 11.82
C ALA A 384 53.52 -26.71 10.67
N VAL A 385 54.84 -26.55 10.93
CA VAL A 385 55.85 -26.05 9.99
C VAL A 385 57.24 -26.67 10.24
N ASP A 386 57.33 -27.84 10.86
CA ASP A 386 58.61 -28.46 11.24
C ASP A 386 59.25 -29.30 10.12
N GLY A 387 58.51 -29.60 9.06
CA GLY A 387 58.90 -30.44 7.93
C GLY A 387 58.68 -31.94 8.17
N ASN A 388 57.85 -32.33 9.13
CA ASN A 388 57.54 -33.71 9.50
C ASN A 388 56.02 -33.98 9.55
N GLU A 389 55.51 -34.58 8.47
CA GLU A 389 54.08 -34.90 8.26
C GLU A 389 53.42 -35.83 9.31
N ASP A 390 54.22 -36.44 10.20
CA ASP A 390 53.76 -37.26 11.33
C ASP A 390 53.49 -36.43 12.62
N SER A 391 54.09 -35.25 12.78
CA SER A 391 53.75 -34.31 13.86
C SER A 391 52.52 -33.47 13.49
N ILE A 392 51.86 -32.88 14.50
CA ILE A 392 50.71 -32.00 14.30
C ILE A 392 50.71 -30.84 15.29
N TRP A 393 50.18 -29.71 14.88
CA TRP A 393 49.47 -28.82 15.79
C TRP A 393 48.04 -29.33 15.99
N HIS A 394 47.53 -29.21 17.22
CA HIS A 394 46.12 -29.45 17.53
C HIS A 394 45.63 -28.38 18.51
N SER A 395 44.41 -27.87 18.32
CA SER A 395 43.76 -26.99 19.30
C SER A 395 43.55 -27.71 20.63
N ALA A 396 43.46 -26.99 21.75
CA ALA A 396 43.30 -27.64 23.05
C ALA A 396 41.99 -28.46 23.12
N TYR A 397 42.03 -29.57 23.88
CA TYR A 397 40.88 -30.46 24.11
C TYR A 397 39.88 -29.93 25.16
N GLY A 398 40.02 -28.67 25.58
CA GLY A 398 39.22 -28.04 26.63
C GLY A 398 37.76 -27.80 26.22
N ALA A 399 36.87 -27.69 27.22
CA ALA A 399 35.46 -27.35 26.96
C ALA A 399 35.23 -25.84 26.70
N SER A 400 36.25 -25.02 26.97
CA SER A 400 36.31 -23.59 26.66
C SER A 400 36.82 -23.28 25.25
N ASP A 401 37.40 -24.29 24.58
CA ASP A 401 38.02 -24.16 23.27
C ASP A 401 37.01 -24.52 22.19
N SER A 402 36.82 -23.61 21.23
CA SER A 402 35.87 -23.75 20.13
C SER A 402 36.37 -22.98 18.92
N LEU A 403 35.97 -23.41 17.71
CA LEU A 403 36.22 -22.63 16.50
C LEU A 403 35.53 -21.25 16.56
N PRO A 404 36.09 -20.20 15.91
CA PRO A 404 37.31 -20.23 15.12
C PRO A 404 38.58 -20.20 15.96
N VAL A 405 39.60 -20.94 15.52
CA VAL A 405 40.96 -20.90 16.09
C VAL A 405 41.99 -20.70 14.99
N SER A 406 43.15 -20.12 15.30
CA SER A 406 44.12 -19.72 14.30
C SER A 406 45.56 -19.99 14.71
N LEU A 407 46.40 -20.19 13.69
CA LEU A 407 47.86 -20.16 13.75
C LEU A 407 48.34 -18.86 13.12
N THR A 408 49.24 -18.15 13.81
CA THR A 408 49.96 -17.00 13.24
C THR A 408 51.40 -17.41 12.95
N LEU A 409 51.82 -17.23 11.71
CA LEU A 409 53.12 -17.65 11.18
C LEU A 409 53.90 -16.42 10.71
N LYS A 410 55.21 -16.48 10.89
CA LYS A 410 56.17 -15.47 10.44
C LYS A 410 57.17 -16.09 9.48
N LEU A 411 57.35 -15.46 8.33
CA LEU A 411 58.39 -15.73 7.36
C LEU A 411 59.68 -14.96 7.74
N ASP A 412 60.85 -15.48 7.38
CA ASP A 412 62.14 -14.85 7.71
C ASP A 412 62.33 -13.48 7.03
N LYS A 413 61.65 -13.28 5.90
CA LYS A 413 61.60 -12.05 5.08
C LYS A 413 60.17 -11.76 4.62
N ALA A 414 59.99 -10.69 3.86
CA ALA A 414 58.75 -10.46 3.12
C ALA A 414 58.79 -11.19 1.77
N TYR A 415 57.66 -11.78 1.38
CA TYR A 415 57.48 -12.58 0.17
C TYR A 415 56.20 -12.14 -0.56
N ASN A 416 56.22 -12.22 -1.88
CA ASN A 416 55.01 -12.23 -2.72
C ASN A 416 54.43 -13.65 -2.67
N ILE A 417 53.53 -13.93 -1.74
CA ILE A 417 52.91 -15.23 -1.55
C ILE A 417 51.58 -15.33 -2.30
N ASN A 418 51.29 -16.51 -2.87
CA ASN A 418 50.05 -16.73 -3.64
C ASN A 418 49.44 -18.13 -3.42
N GLN A 419 50.05 -18.96 -2.57
CA GLN A 419 49.55 -20.30 -2.27
C GLN A 419 50.07 -20.80 -0.91
N ILE A 420 49.19 -21.52 -0.20
CA ILE A 420 49.49 -22.27 1.03
C ILE A 420 48.96 -23.68 0.83
N ASP A 421 49.76 -24.71 1.10
CA ASP A 421 49.31 -26.09 1.05
C ASP A 421 49.05 -26.59 2.47
N TYR A 422 47.78 -26.86 2.79
CA TYR A 422 47.35 -27.44 4.06
C TYR A 422 47.43 -28.96 4.03
N LEU A 423 48.24 -29.55 4.89
CA LEU A 423 48.24 -30.99 5.17
C LEU A 423 47.40 -31.26 6.43
N PRO A 424 46.27 -31.98 6.32
CA PRO A 424 45.53 -32.43 7.49
C PRO A 424 46.29 -33.53 8.25
N ARG A 425 45.93 -33.76 9.51
CA ARG A 425 46.46 -34.87 10.33
C ARG A 425 46.30 -36.21 9.61
N GLN A 426 47.39 -36.95 9.39
CA GLN A 426 47.36 -38.21 8.64
C GLN A 426 46.69 -39.37 9.41
N ASN A 427 46.86 -39.43 10.73
CA ASN A 427 46.45 -40.58 11.55
C ASN A 427 45.02 -40.51 12.12
N SER A 428 44.28 -39.42 11.90
CA SER A 428 42.89 -39.26 12.36
C SER A 428 42.21 -38.08 11.66
N LYS A 429 40.90 -38.17 11.41
CA LYS A 429 40.07 -37.06 10.90
C LYS A 429 39.79 -35.94 11.92
N ASN A 430 40.15 -36.15 13.19
CA ASN A 430 39.82 -35.20 14.25
C ASN A 430 40.63 -33.92 14.10
N GLY A 431 39.94 -32.80 13.89
CA GLY A 431 40.54 -31.50 13.64
C GLY A 431 40.76 -31.17 12.16
N HIS A 432 40.40 -32.05 11.22
CA HIS A 432 40.53 -31.77 9.78
C HIS A 432 39.77 -30.49 9.42
N VAL A 433 40.47 -29.44 9.03
CA VAL A 433 39.89 -28.16 8.66
C VAL A 433 39.13 -28.32 7.35
N LYS A 434 37.87 -27.91 7.33
CA LYS A 434 36.98 -27.91 6.17
C LYS A 434 36.83 -26.52 5.60
N LYS A 435 36.58 -25.52 6.44
CA LYS A 435 36.44 -24.11 6.04
C LYS A 435 37.52 -23.30 6.73
N TYR A 436 38.19 -22.44 5.97
CA TYR A 436 39.34 -21.67 6.43
C TYR A 436 39.25 -20.21 5.99
N MET A 437 40.02 -19.37 6.67
CA MET A 437 40.31 -17.99 6.31
C MET A 437 41.83 -17.78 6.37
N ILE A 438 42.39 -17.14 5.34
CA ILE A 438 43.79 -16.74 5.24
C ILE A 438 43.85 -15.22 5.31
N GLU A 439 44.65 -14.72 6.25
CA GLU A 439 44.99 -13.30 6.35
C GLU A 439 46.51 -13.10 6.20
N THR A 440 46.93 -12.00 5.59
CA THR A 440 48.36 -11.65 5.41
C THR A 440 48.67 -10.29 6.02
N SER A 441 49.95 -10.08 6.36
CA SER A 441 50.44 -8.83 6.94
C SER A 441 51.94 -8.65 6.69
N LEU A 442 52.40 -7.40 6.58
CA LEU A 442 53.82 -7.03 6.53
C LEU A 442 54.40 -6.73 7.92
N ASP A 443 53.59 -6.27 8.88
CA ASP A 443 54.03 -5.83 10.22
C ASP A 443 53.60 -6.76 11.35
N GLY A 444 52.58 -7.59 11.13
CA GLY A 444 51.94 -8.46 12.13
C GLY A 444 50.82 -7.79 12.92
N GLU A 445 50.53 -6.51 12.65
CA GLU A 445 49.51 -5.70 13.33
C GLU A 445 48.33 -5.39 12.40
N ASN A 446 48.59 -5.04 11.14
CA ASN A 446 47.58 -4.72 10.12
C ASN A 446 47.38 -5.94 9.21
N TRP A 447 46.16 -6.48 9.17
CA TRP A 447 45.84 -7.75 8.51
C TRP A 447 44.87 -7.55 7.35
N THR A 448 45.18 -8.19 6.22
CA THR A 448 44.35 -8.23 5.01
C THR A 448 43.81 -9.63 4.82
N GLU A 449 42.49 -9.81 4.69
CA GLU A 449 41.89 -11.07 4.27
C GLU A 449 42.19 -11.31 2.77
N VAL A 450 42.79 -12.45 2.43
CA VAL A 450 43.16 -12.78 1.05
C VAL A 450 42.46 -14.03 0.50
N ARG A 451 41.88 -14.86 1.39
CA ARG A 451 41.08 -16.03 0.99
C ARG A 451 40.17 -16.51 2.12
N VAL A 452 38.87 -16.61 1.86
CA VAL A 452 37.98 -17.52 2.58
C VAL A 452 37.61 -18.67 1.64
N GLY A 453 37.66 -19.91 2.12
CA GLY A 453 37.45 -21.07 1.26
C GLY A 453 37.02 -22.33 2.00
N THR A 454 36.58 -23.32 1.23
CA THR A 454 36.20 -24.65 1.72
C THR A 454 36.92 -25.74 0.94
N LEU A 455 37.48 -26.72 1.66
CA LEU A 455 38.00 -27.95 1.08
C LEU A 455 36.87 -28.95 0.80
N GLU A 456 37.04 -29.75 -0.25
CA GLU A 456 36.03 -30.73 -0.67
C GLU A 456 35.87 -31.83 0.39
N VAL A 457 34.61 -32.12 0.75
CA VAL A 457 34.24 -33.18 1.68
C VAL A 457 33.44 -34.27 0.98
N ASN A 458 33.56 -35.50 1.48
CA ASN A 458 32.76 -36.60 0.96
C ASN A 458 31.25 -36.31 1.09
N LYS A 459 30.41 -36.99 0.29
CA LYS A 459 28.94 -36.79 0.27
C LYS A 459 28.25 -36.95 1.64
N ALA A 460 28.90 -37.61 2.61
CA ALA A 460 28.39 -37.77 3.96
C ALA A 460 28.78 -36.63 4.92
N GLY A 461 29.65 -35.69 4.52
CA GLY A 461 30.16 -34.61 5.37
C GLY A 461 31.03 -35.10 6.53
N THR A 462 31.72 -36.23 6.36
CA THR A 462 32.42 -36.95 7.46
C THR A 462 33.93 -37.04 7.33
N ALA A 463 34.48 -36.76 6.14
CA ALA A 463 35.92 -36.69 5.85
C ALA A 463 36.17 -35.77 4.64
N LEU A 464 37.38 -35.21 4.55
CA LEU A 464 37.89 -34.56 3.35
C LEU A 464 37.99 -35.58 2.18
N VAL A 465 37.88 -35.10 0.94
CA VAL A 465 38.12 -35.92 -0.25
C VAL A 465 39.62 -36.12 -0.47
N ASN A 466 40.42 -35.08 -0.25
CA ASN A 466 41.88 -35.12 -0.30
C ASN A 466 42.47 -35.04 1.11
N THR A 467 43.19 -36.09 1.54
CA THR A 467 43.91 -36.13 2.82
C THR A 467 45.42 -35.89 2.70
N GLY A 468 45.94 -35.64 1.50
CA GLY A 468 47.29 -35.13 1.29
C GLY A 468 47.34 -33.61 1.41
N TYR A 469 48.38 -32.99 0.84
CA TYR A 469 48.42 -31.52 0.72
C TYR A 469 47.21 -31.02 -0.08
N ASN A 470 46.51 -30.05 0.49
CA ASN A 470 45.39 -29.35 -0.11
C ASN A 470 45.86 -27.93 -0.47
N PRO A 471 46.10 -27.63 -1.76
CA PRO A 471 46.46 -26.29 -2.17
C PRO A 471 45.35 -25.28 -1.89
N ILE A 472 45.73 -24.17 -1.28
CA ILE A 472 44.89 -23.00 -1.02
C ILE A 472 45.52 -21.85 -1.80
N ARG A 473 44.97 -21.55 -2.96
CA ARG A 473 45.45 -20.50 -3.86
C ARG A 473 44.70 -19.20 -3.64
N PHE A 474 45.41 -18.09 -3.85
CA PHE A 474 44.94 -16.71 -3.82
C PHE A 474 45.82 -15.86 -4.75
N ASN A 475 45.44 -14.62 -5.02
CA ASN A 475 46.30 -13.71 -5.80
C ASN A 475 47.57 -13.36 -5.02
N SER A 476 48.63 -12.99 -5.74
CA SER A 476 49.89 -12.59 -5.13
C SER A 476 49.69 -11.42 -4.16
N THR A 477 50.25 -11.56 -2.95
CA THR A 477 50.15 -10.57 -1.88
C THR A 477 51.48 -10.47 -1.14
N GLU A 478 51.91 -9.25 -0.82
CA GLU A 478 53.12 -9.01 -0.03
C GLU A 478 52.86 -9.38 1.43
N ALA A 479 53.63 -10.34 1.97
CA ALA A 479 53.49 -10.79 3.35
C ALA A 479 54.83 -11.15 3.98
N GLN A 480 55.02 -10.76 5.25
CA GLN A 480 55.96 -11.42 6.16
C GLN A 480 55.23 -12.30 7.17
N TYR A 481 53.97 -12.01 7.46
CA TYR A 481 53.16 -12.73 8.42
C TYR A 481 51.91 -13.26 7.74
N VAL A 482 51.50 -14.47 8.14
CA VAL A 482 50.28 -15.12 7.63
C VAL A 482 49.51 -15.69 8.80
N ARG A 483 48.19 -15.53 8.80
CA ARG A 483 47.30 -16.19 9.75
C ARG A 483 46.45 -17.21 9.02
N PHE A 484 46.53 -18.46 9.46
CA PHE A 484 45.66 -19.54 9.01
C PHE A 484 44.59 -19.77 10.08
N THR A 485 43.34 -19.48 9.76
CA THR A 485 42.20 -19.57 10.69
C THR A 485 41.25 -20.68 10.28
N ALA A 486 41.03 -21.65 11.16
CA ALA A 486 40.05 -22.73 10.98
C ALA A 486 38.65 -22.25 11.40
N LEU A 487 37.72 -22.16 10.44
CA LEU A 487 36.34 -21.72 10.65
C LEU A 487 35.38 -22.90 10.86
N GLU A 488 35.55 -23.99 10.12
CA GLU A 488 34.81 -25.25 10.28
C GLU A 488 35.76 -26.44 10.19
N SER A 489 35.46 -27.52 10.91
CA SER A 489 36.29 -28.73 10.94
C SER A 489 35.48 -30.02 11.07
N LEU A 490 36.15 -31.14 10.80
CA LEU A 490 35.61 -32.49 10.92
C LEU A 490 36.17 -33.20 12.15
N GLY A 491 35.44 -34.22 12.60
CA GLY A 491 35.89 -35.10 13.66
C GLY A 491 34.82 -36.12 14.06
N ASP A 492 34.89 -36.61 15.29
CA ASP A 492 33.79 -37.36 15.91
C ASP A 492 32.68 -36.42 16.40
N THR A 493 33.03 -35.16 16.63
CA THR A 493 32.11 -34.01 16.71
C THR A 493 32.68 -32.94 15.79
N ASN A 494 31.94 -32.59 14.73
CA ASN A 494 32.36 -31.54 13.80
C ASN A 494 32.44 -30.18 14.51
N ASN A 495 33.29 -29.29 13.99
CA ASN A 495 33.55 -27.94 14.50
C ASN A 495 34.05 -27.86 15.96
N LYS A 496 34.54 -28.97 16.53
CA LYS A 496 34.99 -29.00 17.93
C LYS A 496 36.45 -28.58 18.10
N TYR A 497 37.34 -29.06 17.24
CA TYR A 497 38.79 -28.84 17.31
C TYR A 497 39.35 -28.51 15.93
N ALA A 498 40.58 -28.00 15.85
CA ALA A 498 41.35 -27.90 14.61
C ALA A 498 42.69 -28.63 14.74
N SER A 499 43.22 -29.12 13.62
CA SER A 499 44.51 -29.78 13.51
C SER A 499 45.17 -29.51 12.17
N VAL A 500 46.49 -29.36 12.20
CA VAL A 500 47.35 -29.13 11.03
C VAL A 500 48.55 -30.06 11.21
N ALA A 501 48.87 -30.86 10.19
CA ALA A 501 50.16 -31.56 10.14
C ALA A 501 51.23 -30.62 9.58
N GLU A 502 50.97 -30.00 8.42
CA GLU A 502 51.89 -29.07 7.78
C GLU A 502 51.14 -27.91 7.10
N LEU A 503 51.80 -26.76 7.06
CA LEU A 503 51.48 -25.62 6.19
C LEU A 503 52.74 -25.28 5.37
N ALA A 504 52.75 -25.68 4.10
CA ALA A 504 53.79 -25.25 3.17
C ALA A 504 53.37 -23.95 2.47
N PHE A 505 54.30 -23.03 2.27
CA PHE A 505 54.03 -21.70 1.70
C PHE A 505 54.75 -21.55 0.36
N TYR A 506 54.11 -20.87 -0.58
CA TYR A 506 54.61 -20.67 -1.94
C TYR A 506 54.57 -19.19 -2.33
N GLY A 507 55.72 -18.67 -2.77
CA GLY A 507 55.90 -17.27 -3.13
C GLY A 507 57.34 -16.91 -3.48
N THR A 508 57.56 -15.73 -4.04
CA THR A 508 58.90 -15.21 -4.38
C THR A 508 59.39 -14.21 -3.32
N GLU A 509 60.70 -14.19 -3.05
CA GLU A 509 61.28 -13.22 -2.10
C GLU A 509 61.16 -11.79 -2.66
N ILE A 510 60.74 -10.84 -1.82
CA ILE A 510 60.75 -9.42 -2.17
C ILE A 510 62.20 -8.92 -2.06
N ASN A 511 62.92 -8.96 -3.19
CA ASN A 511 64.25 -8.37 -3.31
C ASN A 511 64.13 -6.85 -3.52
N GLU A 512 64.94 -6.05 -2.80
CA GLU A 512 65.04 -4.59 -3.03
C GLU A 512 65.77 -4.19 -4.34
N GLU A 513 65.96 -5.13 -5.29
CA GLU A 513 66.23 -4.78 -6.68
C GLU A 513 64.90 -4.81 -7.44
N VAL A 514 64.41 -3.62 -7.79
CA VAL A 514 63.21 -3.42 -8.60
C VAL A 514 63.41 -4.10 -9.96
N GLU A 515 62.77 -5.26 -10.17
CA GLU A 515 62.31 -5.59 -11.52
C GLU A 515 61.30 -4.52 -11.93
N ASP A 516 61.44 -3.96 -13.12
CA ASP A 516 60.49 -2.98 -13.66
C ASP A 516 59.08 -3.58 -13.58
N ALA A 517 58.15 -2.86 -12.92
CA ALA A 517 56.75 -3.27 -12.86
C ALA A 517 56.20 -3.43 -14.29
N ASP A 518 55.43 -4.50 -14.52
CA ASP A 518 54.80 -4.75 -15.82
C ASP A 518 53.68 -3.74 -16.04
N LYS A 519 54.05 -2.69 -16.76
CA LYS A 519 53.19 -1.57 -17.14
C LYS A 519 52.38 -1.83 -18.40
N MET A 520 52.57 -2.95 -19.11
CA MET A 520 52.00 -3.18 -20.44
C MET A 520 50.48 -2.99 -20.48
N ILE A 521 49.79 -3.48 -19.45
CA ILE A 521 48.33 -3.37 -19.33
C ILE A 521 47.91 -1.91 -19.06
N LEU A 522 48.64 -1.18 -18.21
CA LEU A 522 48.36 0.23 -17.92
C LEU A 522 48.68 1.15 -19.11
N GLU A 523 49.79 0.90 -19.82
CA GLU A 523 50.16 1.61 -21.07
C GLU A 523 49.05 1.48 -22.09
N PHE A 524 48.61 0.25 -22.34
CA PHE A 524 47.55 -0.04 -23.29
C PHE A 524 46.20 0.58 -22.88
N THR A 525 45.87 0.55 -21.59
CA THR A 525 44.63 1.15 -21.05
C THR A 525 44.67 2.68 -21.20
N VAL A 526 45.82 3.32 -20.97
CA VAL A 526 46.04 4.75 -21.20
C VAL A 526 45.95 5.11 -22.70
N GLU A 527 46.47 4.28 -23.60
CA GLU A 527 46.32 4.50 -25.05
C GLU A 527 44.85 4.51 -25.48
N ILE A 528 44.02 3.61 -24.94
CA ILE A 528 42.59 3.54 -25.26
C ILE A 528 41.78 4.64 -24.57
N ALA A 529 42.11 5.00 -23.32
CA ALA A 529 41.52 6.17 -22.67
C ALA A 529 41.76 7.45 -23.51
N LYS A 530 42.91 7.58 -24.16
CA LYS A 530 43.22 8.69 -25.09
C LYS A 530 42.44 8.67 -26.41
N GLU A 531 41.78 7.58 -26.78
CA GLU A 531 40.85 7.57 -27.91
C GLU A 531 39.52 8.27 -27.57
N VAL A 532 39.20 8.48 -26.28
CA VAL A 532 37.98 9.18 -25.85
C VAL A 532 38.08 10.67 -26.21
N THR A 533 37.24 11.10 -27.13
CA THR A 533 37.25 12.47 -27.66
C THR A 533 36.58 13.47 -26.73
N GLN A 534 36.96 14.74 -26.84
CA GLN A 534 36.29 15.84 -26.12
C GLN A 534 34.77 15.88 -26.39
N GLU A 535 34.32 15.56 -27.62
CA GLU A 535 32.89 15.52 -27.97
C GLU A 535 32.13 14.38 -27.26
N GLN A 536 32.81 13.29 -26.89
CA GLN A 536 32.23 12.25 -26.04
C GLN A 536 32.19 12.72 -24.58
N LEU A 537 33.29 13.28 -24.06
CA LEU A 537 33.36 13.82 -22.70
C LEU A 537 32.41 15.00 -22.44
N ASP A 538 32.03 15.76 -23.46
CA ASP A 538 31.05 16.85 -23.36
C ASP A 538 29.60 16.35 -23.27
N LYS A 539 29.36 15.04 -23.44
CA LYS A 539 28.05 14.39 -23.26
C LYS A 539 27.94 13.62 -21.94
N VAL A 540 29.06 13.35 -21.28
CA VAL A 540 29.13 12.60 -20.00
C VAL A 540 28.81 13.52 -18.83
N VAL A 541 28.22 12.99 -17.74
CA VAL A 541 27.93 13.77 -16.53
C VAL A 541 29.22 14.38 -15.92
N PRO A 542 29.17 15.63 -15.40
CA PRO A 542 30.37 16.35 -14.96
C PRO A 542 31.25 15.60 -13.96
N VAL A 543 30.64 14.89 -12.99
CA VAL A 543 31.39 14.12 -11.97
C VAL A 543 32.19 12.96 -12.58
N VAL A 544 31.62 12.23 -13.54
CA VAL A 544 32.30 11.12 -14.22
C VAL A 544 33.39 11.65 -15.14
N LYS A 545 33.12 12.73 -15.89
CA LYS A 545 34.12 13.39 -16.72
C LYS A 545 35.35 13.82 -15.91
N ALA A 546 35.12 14.35 -14.71
CA ALA A 546 36.19 14.75 -13.81
C ALA A 546 37.01 13.55 -13.31
N GLU A 547 36.34 12.46 -12.87
CA GLU A 547 37.02 11.25 -12.41
C GLU A 547 37.82 10.55 -13.52
N PHE A 548 37.25 10.42 -14.73
CA PHE A 548 37.96 9.86 -15.88
C PHE A 548 39.23 10.63 -16.23
N LEU A 549 39.17 11.97 -16.25
CA LEU A 549 40.36 12.80 -16.51
C LEU A 549 41.40 12.68 -15.40
N ALA A 550 40.97 12.62 -14.12
CA ALA A 550 41.86 12.47 -12.98
C ALA A 550 42.52 11.08 -12.91
N ALA A 551 41.78 10.01 -13.22
CA ALA A 551 42.31 8.65 -13.29
C ALA A 551 43.28 8.48 -14.48
N LEU A 552 43.01 9.14 -15.61
CA LEU A 552 43.93 9.16 -16.76
C LEU A 552 45.24 9.90 -16.44
N GLU A 553 45.17 11.06 -15.80
CA GLU A 553 46.36 11.82 -15.36
C GLU A 553 47.20 11.02 -14.34
N GLU A 554 46.56 10.32 -13.40
CA GLU A 554 47.25 9.44 -12.46
C GLU A 554 47.95 8.28 -13.18
N ALA A 555 47.24 7.59 -14.08
CA ALA A 555 47.79 6.48 -14.84
C ALA A 555 49.00 6.92 -15.69
N GLU A 556 48.94 8.07 -16.36
CA GLU A 556 50.09 8.66 -17.06
C GLU A 556 51.28 8.94 -16.12
N ALA A 557 51.02 9.41 -14.89
CA ALA A 557 52.06 9.67 -13.90
C ALA A 557 52.70 8.39 -13.34
N ILE A 558 51.91 7.32 -13.13
CA ILE A 558 52.41 6.00 -12.71
C ILE A 558 53.25 5.36 -13.83
N LEU A 559 52.82 5.47 -15.09
CA LEU A 559 53.62 5.02 -16.24
C LEU A 559 54.97 5.74 -16.33
N ALA A 560 54.98 7.07 -16.16
CA ALA A 560 56.19 7.89 -16.17
C ALA A 560 57.14 7.64 -14.99
N ASN A 561 56.70 6.97 -13.93
CA ASN A 561 57.51 6.69 -12.74
C ASN A 561 58.31 5.38 -12.91
N GLU A 562 59.61 5.46 -13.20
CA GLU A 562 60.56 4.32 -13.25
C GLU A 562 60.64 3.51 -11.93
N LYS A 563 60.02 3.97 -10.84
CA LYS A 563 59.97 3.29 -9.53
C LYS A 563 58.54 2.96 -9.08
N ALA A 564 57.58 2.92 -9.99
CA ALA A 564 56.24 2.42 -9.68
C ALA A 564 56.32 0.96 -9.25
N THR A 565 55.65 0.59 -8.15
CA THR A 565 55.48 -0.82 -7.78
C THR A 565 54.36 -1.46 -8.59
N GLN A 566 54.34 -2.79 -8.71
CA GLN A 566 53.27 -3.49 -9.43
C GLN A 566 51.89 -3.14 -8.85
N ALA A 567 51.74 -3.14 -7.51
CA ALA A 567 50.49 -2.74 -6.85
C ALA A 567 50.03 -1.30 -7.18
N GLN A 568 50.96 -0.38 -7.46
CA GLN A 568 50.60 0.98 -7.94
C GLN A 568 50.15 0.98 -9.41
N VAL A 569 50.76 0.14 -10.25
CA VAL A 569 50.36 -0.05 -11.65
C VAL A 569 48.96 -0.67 -11.71
N ASP A 570 48.73 -1.74 -10.94
CA ASP A 570 47.46 -2.47 -10.89
C ASP A 570 46.32 -1.59 -10.35
N ALA A 571 46.53 -0.88 -9.24
CA ALA A 571 45.54 0.03 -8.67
C ALA A 571 45.18 1.19 -9.62
N SER A 572 46.16 1.73 -10.35
CA SER A 572 45.92 2.79 -11.33
C SER A 572 45.20 2.27 -12.58
N PHE A 573 45.50 1.02 -12.98
CA PHE A 573 44.77 0.30 -14.02
C PHE A 573 43.31 0.06 -13.64
N GLU A 574 43.03 -0.41 -12.42
CA GLU A 574 41.67 -0.59 -11.92
C GLU A 574 40.91 0.73 -11.87
N ARG A 575 41.53 1.80 -11.33
CA ARG A 575 40.92 3.13 -11.24
C ARG A 575 40.55 3.67 -12.62
N LEU A 576 41.48 3.64 -13.59
CA LEU A 576 41.22 4.12 -14.95
C LEU A 576 40.19 3.24 -15.66
N SER A 577 40.24 1.92 -15.51
CA SER A 577 39.27 0.98 -16.10
C SER A 577 37.86 1.21 -15.58
N ASN A 578 37.69 1.45 -14.28
CA ASN A 578 36.41 1.78 -13.67
C ASN A 578 35.90 3.14 -14.16
N ALA A 579 36.76 4.17 -14.19
CA ALA A 579 36.38 5.50 -14.68
C ALA A 579 36.01 5.49 -16.18
N MET A 580 36.63 4.61 -16.99
CA MET A 580 36.25 4.35 -18.39
C MET A 580 34.87 3.71 -18.53
N GLN A 581 34.49 2.78 -17.64
CA GLN A 581 33.16 2.17 -17.65
C GLN A 581 32.07 3.21 -17.34
N LEU A 582 32.31 4.09 -16.36
CA LEU A 582 31.36 5.14 -15.97
C LEU A 582 31.05 6.13 -17.11
N LEU A 583 31.84 6.20 -18.20
CA LEU A 583 31.56 7.06 -19.36
C LEU A 583 30.21 6.75 -20.07
N GLU A 584 29.52 5.68 -19.71
CA GLU A 584 28.13 5.41 -20.15
C GLU A 584 27.07 6.34 -19.50
N PHE A 585 27.40 7.01 -18.38
CA PHE A 585 26.52 7.97 -17.71
C PHE A 585 26.48 9.31 -18.46
N ILE A 586 25.57 9.40 -19.45
CA ILE A 586 25.34 10.57 -20.31
C ILE A 586 24.42 11.59 -19.60
N ALA A 587 24.82 12.86 -19.64
CA ALA A 587 24.05 14.00 -19.12
C ALA A 587 22.84 14.34 -20.02
N GLY A 588 21.70 14.65 -19.41
CA GLY A 588 20.48 15.03 -20.13
C GLY A 588 20.48 16.47 -20.65
N ASP A 589 19.97 16.69 -21.88
CA ASP A 589 19.74 18.04 -22.40
C ASP A 589 18.48 18.65 -21.77
N LYS A 590 18.71 19.58 -20.83
CA LYS A 590 17.67 20.26 -20.06
C LYS A 590 16.95 21.38 -20.83
N THR A 591 17.36 21.71 -22.06
CA THR A 591 16.84 22.88 -22.79
C THR A 591 15.31 22.85 -22.94
N GLN A 592 14.73 21.69 -23.24
CA GLN A 592 13.27 21.55 -23.38
C GLN A 592 12.55 21.58 -22.03
N LEU A 593 13.15 21.00 -20.99
CA LEU A 593 12.62 21.01 -19.62
C LEU A 593 12.56 22.42 -19.05
N ILE A 594 13.64 23.19 -19.19
CA ILE A 594 13.71 24.60 -18.76
C ILE A 594 12.66 25.44 -19.50
N ALA A 595 12.59 25.35 -20.82
CA ALA A 595 11.61 26.11 -21.61
C ALA A 595 10.15 25.75 -21.28
N PHE A 596 9.88 24.51 -20.87
CA PHE A 596 8.54 24.10 -20.45
C PHE A 596 8.21 24.52 -19.01
N VAL A 597 9.19 24.49 -18.10
CA VAL A 597 9.09 25.08 -16.75
C VAL A 597 8.81 26.58 -16.82
N GLU A 598 9.52 27.33 -17.68
CA GLU A 598 9.25 28.76 -17.92
C GLU A 598 7.80 28.98 -18.37
N ARG A 599 7.32 28.20 -19.34
CA ARG A 599 5.93 28.27 -19.83
C ARG A 599 4.89 27.93 -18.75
N VAL A 600 5.18 26.99 -17.85
CA VAL A 600 4.30 26.66 -16.72
C VAL A 600 4.26 27.80 -15.70
N ASN A 601 5.40 28.45 -15.44
CA ASN A 601 5.49 29.61 -14.54
C ASN A 601 4.79 30.87 -15.08
N GLU A 602 4.49 30.94 -16.38
CA GLU A 602 3.69 32.02 -17.00
C GLU A 602 2.17 31.86 -16.82
N LEU A 603 1.69 30.75 -16.26
CA LEU A 603 0.25 30.50 -16.08
C LEU A 603 -0.35 31.33 -14.93
N ASP A 604 -1.48 31.99 -15.19
CA ASP A 604 -2.34 32.52 -14.14
C ASP A 604 -3.15 31.36 -13.51
N LEU A 605 -2.57 30.75 -12.48
CA LEU A 605 -3.16 29.60 -11.77
C LEU A 605 -4.53 29.91 -11.15
N ALA A 606 -4.88 31.18 -10.91
CA ALA A 606 -6.19 31.54 -10.34
C ALA A 606 -7.38 31.26 -11.28
N GLN A 607 -7.13 31.15 -12.59
CA GLN A 607 -8.13 30.80 -13.61
C GLN A 607 -8.49 29.31 -13.64
N TYR A 608 -7.78 28.47 -12.87
CA TYR A 608 -7.91 27.02 -12.91
C TYR A 608 -8.61 26.46 -11.67
N ILE A 609 -9.23 25.29 -11.83
CA ILE A 609 -9.90 24.54 -10.77
C ILE A 609 -8.83 24.04 -9.79
N PRO A 610 -8.84 24.44 -8.49
CA PRO A 610 -7.74 24.20 -7.56
C PRO A 610 -7.35 22.72 -7.41
N SER A 611 -8.32 21.80 -7.29
CA SER A 611 -8.05 20.35 -7.23
C SER A 611 -7.25 19.80 -8.43
N THR A 612 -7.33 20.44 -9.60
CA THR A 612 -6.63 19.98 -10.81
C THR A 612 -5.16 20.43 -10.89
N LEU A 613 -4.70 21.27 -9.96
CA LEU A 613 -3.36 21.87 -9.98
C LEU A 613 -2.27 21.04 -9.30
N GLU A 614 -2.63 20.12 -8.39
CA GLU A 614 -1.65 19.40 -7.55
C GLU A 614 -0.62 18.61 -8.38
N ALA A 615 -1.09 17.86 -9.38
CA ALA A 615 -0.21 17.08 -10.25
C ALA A 615 0.78 17.96 -11.06
N LEU A 616 0.34 19.15 -11.47
CA LEU A 616 1.21 20.14 -12.13
C LEU A 616 2.25 20.71 -11.15
N GLN A 617 1.85 21.06 -9.92
CA GLN A 617 2.73 21.63 -8.91
C GLN A 617 3.82 20.64 -8.46
N ASN A 618 3.46 19.36 -8.25
CA ASN A 618 4.40 18.31 -7.91
C ASN A 618 5.38 18.06 -9.06
N ALA A 619 4.89 17.88 -10.29
CA ALA A 619 5.76 17.70 -11.45
C ALA A 619 6.66 18.92 -11.74
N LEU A 620 6.20 20.15 -11.45
CA LEU A 620 6.99 21.37 -11.55
C LEU A 620 8.12 21.40 -10.52
N LYS A 621 7.86 20.96 -9.28
CA LYS A 621 8.88 20.83 -8.24
C LYS A 621 9.96 19.82 -8.65
N ASP A 622 9.56 18.65 -9.14
CA ASP A 622 10.49 17.60 -9.55
C ASP A 622 11.30 18.01 -10.79
N ALA A 623 10.68 18.68 -11.76
CA ALA A 623 11.37 19.30 -12.89
C ALA A 623 12.43 20.32 -12.45
N ASN A 624 12.14 21.16 -11.44
CA ASN A 624 13.12 22.11 -10.92
C ASN A 624 14.28 21.41 -10.19
N ASN A 625 14.02 20.31 -9.47
CA ASN A 625 15.07 19.50 -8.85
C ASN A 625 16.03 18.91 -9.92
N VAL A 626 15.47 18.31 -10.97
CA VAL A 626 16.25 17.75 -12.10
C VAL A 626 16.97 18.85 -12.89
N ILE A 627 16.41 20.05 -13.01
CA ILE A 627 17.12 21.20 -13.59
C ILE A 627 18.34 21.58 -12.73
N ALA A 628 18.21 21.57 -11.40
CA ALA A 628 19.25 21.96 -10.47
C ALA A 628 20.41 20.95 -10.34
N ASP A 629 20.17 19.64 -10.55
CA ASP A 629 21.23 18.62 -10.45
C ASP A 629 22.16 18.62 -11.68
N GLU A 630 23.38 19.14 -11.54
CA GLU A 630 24.39 19.19 -12.61
C GLU A 630 24.74 17.81 -13.22
N ASN A 631 24.45 16.70 -12.54
CA ASN A 631 24.72 15.33 -13.02
C ASN A 631 23.48 14.57 -13.52
N ALA A 632 22.32 15.23 -13.64
CA ALA A 632 21.08 14.59 -14.10
C ALA A 632 21.25 13.87 -15.45
N LEU A 633 20.84 12.60 -15.49
CA LEU A 633 20.96 11.70 -16.62
C LEU A 633 19.89 11.96 -17.70
N VAL A 634 20.14 11.45 -18.91
CA VAL A 634 19.20 11.58 -20.05
C VAL A 634 17.80 11.07 -19.71
N ASN A 635 17.67 9.95 -19.00
CA ASN A 635 16.36 9.40 -18.61
C ASN A 635 15.64 10.29 -17.59
N GLU A 636 16.34 10.79 -16.57
CA GLU A 636 15.76 11.63 -15.51
C GLU A 636 15.21 12.95 -16.07
N VAL A 637 15.94 13.59 -17.00
CA VAL A 637 15.47 14.80 -17.71
C VAL A 637 14.23 14.51 -18.57
N ASN A 638 14.20 13.36 -19.26
CA ASN A 638 13.05 12.94 -20.07
C ASN A 638 11.82 12.60 -19.21
N GLU A 639 12.01 11.93 -18.08
CA GLU A 639 10.95 11.58 -17.13
C GLU A 639 10.35 12.82 -16.50
N ALA A 640 11.17 13.76 -16.03
CA ALA A 640 10.72 15.04 -15.49
C ALA A 640 9.96 15.88 -16.54
N TYR A 641 10.42 15.92 -17.79
CA TYR A 641 9.72 16.59 -18.88
C TYR A 641 8.34 15.96 -19.14
N ASN A 642 8.28 14.63 -19.23
CA ASN A 642 7.04 13.91 -19.47
C ASN A 642 6.05 14.03 -18.29
N ALA A 643 6.53 14.03 -17.05
CA ALA A 643 5.72 14.27 -15.86
C ALA A 643 5.11 15.68 -15.87
N LEU A 644 5.94 16.71 -16.17
CA LEU A 644 5.48 18.10 -16.25
C LEU A 644 4.45 18.30 -17.37
N VAL A 645 4.65 17.69 -18.53
CA VAL A 645 3.67 17.69 -19.64
C VAL A 645 2.36 17.01 -19.22
N LYS A 646 2.41 15.87 -18.52
CA LYS A 646 1.20 15.20 -18.01
C LYS A 646 0.42 16.08 -17.04
N GLY A 647 1.09 16.68 -16.05
CA GLY A 647 0.46 17.60 -15.10
C GLY A 647 -0.17 18.81 -15.80
N TYR A 648 0.52 19.39 -16.79
CA TYR A 648 0.00 20.50 -17.59
C TYR A 648 -1.24 20.12 -18.42
N LEU A 649 -1.38 18.86 -18.83
CA LEU A 649 -2.57 18.37 -19.56
C LEU A 649 -3.76 18.05 -18.64
N GLN A 650 -3.56 17.95 -17.32
CA GLN A 650 -4.59 17.61 -16.35
C GLN A 650 -5.34 18.84 -15.80
N ILE A 651 -4.72 20.02 -15.78
CA ILE A 651 -5.37 21.26 -15.30
C ILE A 651 -6.65 21.60 -16.08
N ARG A 652 -7.65 22.17 -15.40
CA ARG A 652 -8.93 22.60 -15.99
C ARG A 652 -9.22 24.05 -15.65
N LEU A 653 -9.69 24.84 -16.62
CA LEU A 653 -10.15 26.21 -16.39
C LEU A 653 -11.46 26.21 -15.61
N LYS A 654 -11.64 27.18 -14.71
CA LYS A 654 -12.92 27.45 -14.04
C LYS A 654 -13.99 27.80 -15.09
N PRO A 655 -15.15 27.11 -15.12
CA PRO A 655 -16.24 27.47 -16.03
C PRO A 655 -16.86 28.83 -15.68
N SER A 656 -17.39 29.56 -16.67
CA SER A 656 -18.12 30.81 -16.42
C SER A 656 -19.47 30.53 -15.74
N LYS A 657 -19.77 31.33 -14.71
CA LYS A 657 -21.03 31.30 -13.96
C LYS A 657 -21.98 32.47 -14.29
N ASP A 658 -21.66 33.28 -15.31
CA ASP A 658 -22.37 34.54 -15.60
C ASP A 658 -23.88 34.32 -15.79
N LYS A 659 -24.27 33.24 -16.49
CA LYS A 659 -25.68 32.86 -16.69
C LYS A 659 -26.38 32.43 -15.40
N LEU A 660 -25.68 31.74 -14.51
CA LEU A 660 -26.23 31.30 -13.22
C LEU A 660 -26.46 32.53 -12.33
N GLN A 661 -25.50 33.46 -12.30
CA GLN A 661 -25.65 34.74 -11.61
C GLN A 661 -26.80 35.58 -12.19
N ASP A 662 -26.92 35.68 -13.53
CA ASP A 662 -28.03 36.38 -14.19
C ASP A 662 -29.39 35.76 -13.85
N LEU A 663 -29.47 34.43 -13.71
CA LEU A 663 -30.70 33.74 -13.33
C LEU A 663 -31.03 33.94 -11.85
N ILE A 664 -30.06 33.78 -10.94
CA ILE A 664 -30.18 34.10 -9.51
C ILE A 664 -30.70 35.54 -9.33
N ASN A 665 -30.12 36.51 -10.04
CA ASN A 665 -30.53 37.91 -10.01
C ASN A 665 -31.98 38.13 -10.50
N LYS A 666 -32.45 37.37 -11.50
CA LYS A 666 -33.85 37.43 -11.96
C LYS A 666 -34.80 36.88 -10.91
N VAL A 667 -34.47 35.73 -10.31
CA VAL A 667 -35.31 35.08 -9.29
C VAL A 667 -35.41 35.94 -8.04
N GLN A 668 -34.30 36.52 -7.58
CA GLN A 668 -34.27 37.50 -6.49
C GLN A 668 -35.04 38.79 -6.79
N ALA A 669 -35.37 39.07 -8.06
CA ALA A 669 -36.20 40.19 -8.48
C ALA A 669 -37.68 39.81 -8.72
N LEU A 670 -38.05 38.54 -8.56
CA LEU A 670 -39.45 38.11 -8.55
C LEU A 670 -40.12 38.51 -7.23
N ASP A 671 -41.42 38.78 -7.33
CA ASP A 671 -42.26 39.15 -6.19
C ASP A 671 -43.02 37.91 -5.73
N SER A 672 -42.54 37.28 -4.66
CA SER A 672 -43.08 36.02 -4.13
C SER A 672 -44.58 36.07 -3.87
N THR A 673 -45.10 37.23 -3.45
CA THR A 673 -46.51 37.46 -3.12
C THR A 673 -47.48 37.27 -4.30
N LYS A 674 -46.97 37.13 -5.53
CA LYS A 674 -47.77 36.86 -6.73
C LYS A 674 -47.93 35.38 -7.04
N TYR A 675 -47.23 34.50 -6.35
CA TYR A 675 -47.16 33.07 -6.66
C TYR A 675 -47.60 32.20 -5.48
N THR A 676 -48.06 30.98 -5.75
CA THR A 676 -48.48 30.06 -4.69
C THR A 676 -47.30 29.63 -3.81
N ASP A 677 -47.51 29.54 -2.49
CA ASP A 677 -46.47 29.14 -1.52
C ASP A 677 -45.80 27.81 -1.89
N GLU A 678 -46.57 26.86 -2.42
CA GLU A 678 -46.07 25.54 -2.85
C GLU A 678 -45.10 25.63 -4.04
N THR A 679 -45.38 26.48 -5.03
CA THR A 679 -44.46 26.66 -6.18
C THR A 679 -43.30 27.58 -5.84
N TRP A 680 -43.49 28.58 -4.96
CA TRP A 680 -42.42 29.45 -4.49
C TRP A 680 -41.39 28.71 -3.62
N ALA A 681 -41.82 27.81 -2.73
CA ALA A 681 -40.90 26.99 -1.92
C ALA A 681 -39.97 26.11 -2.77
N ILE A 682 -40.43 25.64 -3.93
CA ILE A 682 -39.60 24.91 -4.89
C ILE A 682 -38.54 25.83 -5.49
N VAL A 683 -38.91 27.05 -5.88
CA VAL A 683 -37.97 28.07 -6.38
C VAL A 683 -36.93 28.45 -5.34
N GLU A 684 -37.31 28.64 -4.08
CA GLU A 684 -36.39 28.98 -2.99
C GLU A 684 -35.38 27.87 -2.69
N ALA A 685 -35.83 26.60 -2.69
CA ALA A 685 -34.95 25.44 -2.56
C ALA A 685 -33.95 25.32 -3.74
N LYS A 686 -34.37 25.63 -4.97
CA LYS A 686 -33.46 25.66 -6.13
C LYS A 686 -32.53 26.87 -6.13
N LEU A 687 -33.00 28.03 -5.68
CA LEU A 687 -32.21 29.26 -5.56
C LEU A 687 -31.07 29.08 -4.54
N THR A 688 -31.34 28.37 -3.44
CA THR A 688 -30.34 28.00 -2.44
C THR A 688 -29.22 27.17 -3.08
N LYS A 689 -29.56 26.05 -3.74
CA LYS A 689 -28.60 25.21 -4.47
C LYS A 689 -27.82 25.98 -5.55
N ALA A 690 -28.50 26.82 -6.32
CA ALA A 690 -27.86 27.68 -7.32
C ALA A 690 -26.83 28.62 -6.69
N THR A 691 -27.10 29.14 -5.49
CA THR A 691 -26.21 30.03 -4.75
C THR A 691 -25.01 29.27 -4.16
N GLU A 692 -25.21 28.03 -3.68
CA GLU A 692 -24.12 27.12 -3.27
C GLU A 692 -23.18 26.80 -4.45
N VAL A 693 -23.72 26.44 -5.61
CA VAL A 693 -22.95 26.22 -6.85
C VAL A 693 -22.27 27.51 -7.31
N MET A 694 -22.89 28.68 -7.12
CA MET A 694 -22.25 29.97 -7.40
C MET A 694 -21.00 30.20 -6.54
N ALA A 695 -21.04 29.84 -5.26
CA ALA A 695 -19.93 29.99 -4.32
C ALA A 695 -18.80 28.95 -4.48
N ASN A 696 -19.09 27.74 -4.94
CA ASN A 696 -18.09 26.65 -5.05
C ASN A 696 -17.01 26.91 -6.12
N GLU A 697 -15.75 27.10 -5.74
CA GLU A 697 -14.64 27.29 -6.71
C GLU A 697 -14.25 26.02 -7.50
N GLU A 698 -14.67 24.84 -7.06
CA GLU A 698 -14.47 23.55 -7.73
C GLU A 698 -15.60 23.20 -8.72
N ALA A 699 -16.65 24.03 -8.81
CA ALA A 699 -17.84 23.73 -9.59
C ALA A 699 -17.54 23.41 -11.07
N THR A 700 -17.95 22.21 -11.49
CA THR A 700 -17.85 21.71 -12.86
C THR A 700 -18.82 22.43 -13.79
N LYS A 701 -18.60 22.30 -15.10
CA LYS A 701 -19.49 22.88 -16.11
C LYS A 701 -20.88 22.25 -16.01
N GLU A 702 -20.92 20.96 -15.74
CA GLU A 702 -22.11 20.13 -15.63
C GLU A 702 -22.97 20.56 -14.42
N GLU A 703 -22.37 20.74 -13.24
CA GLU A 703 -23.07 21.26 -12.04
C GLU A 703 -23.63 22.68 -12.26
N ILE A 704 -22.90 23.54 -12.99
CA ILE A 704 -23.37 24.90 -13.32
C ILE A 704 -24.54 24.84 -14.33
N GLU A 705 -24.46 23.98 -15.35
CA GLU A 705 -25.56 23.79 -16.32
C GLU A 705 -26.79 23.13 -15.67
N GLU A 706 -26.60 22.20 -14.73
CA GLU A 706 -27.66 21.62 -13.91
C GLU A 706 -28.30 22.66 -12.99
N ALA A 707 -27.52 23.43 -12.23
CA ALA A 707 -28.04 24.50 -11.36
C ALA A 707 -28.82 25.58 -12.13
N ILE A 708 -28.36 25.94 -13.34
CA ILE A 708 -29.12 26.80 -14.25
C ILE A 708 -30.46 26.12 -14.62
N SER A 709 -30.42 24.89 -15.10
CA SER A 709 -31.62 24.16 -15.54
C SER A 709 -32.63 23.93 -14.40
N GLU A 710 -32.18 23.52 -13.21
CA GLU A 710 -33.05 23.31 -12.06
C GLU A 710 -33.76 24.60 -11.62
N LEU A 711 -33.03 25.72 -11.58
CA LEU A 711 -33.61 27.01 -11.20
C LEU A 711 -34.53 27.58 -12.29
N ASP A 712 -34.19 27.45 -13.57
CA ASP A 712 -35.01 27.93 -14.69
C ASP A 712 -36.32 27.13 -14.77
N ASN A 713 -36.26 25.79 -14.64
CA ASN A 713 -37.44 24.93 -14.58
C ASN A 713 -38.34 25.24 -13.37
N ALA A 714 -37.77 25.55 -12.21
CA ALA A 714 -38.57 25.92 -11.03
C ALA A 714 -39.29 27.26 -11.25
N VAL A 715 -38.65 28.22 -11.92
CA VAL A 715 -39.25 29.52 -12.29
C VAL A 715 -40.34 29.35 -13.36
N GLU A 716 -40.14 28.46 -14.35
CA GLU A 716 -41.18 28.13 -15.33
C GLU A 716 -42.39 27.41 -14.72
N ALA A 717 -42.21 26.75 -13.56
CA ALA A 717 -43.26 26.05 -12.82
C ALA A 717 -44.02 26.92 -11.80
N LEU A 718 -43.73 28.23 -11.71
CA LEU A 718 -44.44 29.14 -10.81
C LEU A 718 -45.91 29.31 -11.22
N GLU A 719 -46.82 29.12 -10.26
CA GLU A 719 -48.26 29.34 -10.44
C GLU A 719 -48.67 30.70 -9.86
N GLU A 720 -49.19 31.61 -10.70
CA GLU A 720 -49.69 32.91 -10.27
C GLU A 720 -50.99 32.78 -9.45
N ILE A 721 -51.10 33.53 -8.34
CA ILE A 721 -52.33 33.62 -7.53
C ILE A 721 -53.40 34.36 -8.34
N ASP A 722 -54.47 33.66 -8.74
CA ASP A 722 -55.53 34.22 -9.59
C ASP A 722 -56.26 35.38 -8.89
N SER A 723 -56.08 36.58 -9.45
CA SER A 723 -56.31 37.85 -8.77
C SER A 723 -57.79 38.17 -8.51
N LYS A 724 -58.32 37.78 -7.33
CA LYS A 724 -59.55 38.41 -6.80
C LYS A 724 -59.89 38.23 -5.30
N GLU A 725 -59.04 38.70 -4.39
CA GLU A 725 -59.55 39.36 -3.19
C GLU A 725 -58.52 40.35 -2.61
N GLU A 726 -59.00 41.54 -2.26
CA GLU A 726 -58.19 42.57 -1.59
C GLU A 726 -58.11 42.19 -0.11
N VAL A 727 -57.04 41.51 0.29
CA VAL A 727 -56.88 40.99 1.66
C VAL A 727 -56.71 42.17 2.62
N VAL A 728 -57.70 42.38 3.48
CA VAL A 728 -57.61 43.35 4.56
C VAL A 728 -56.65 42.79 5.61
N ALA A 729 -55.48 43.43 5.77
CA ALA A 729 -54.49 43.04 6.76
C ALA A 729 -55.09 43.00 8.18
N GLY A 730 -54.78 41.94 8.93
CA GLY A 730 -55.31 41.73 10.29
C GLY A 730 -54.67 42.64 11.35
N ASP A 731 -55.33 42.74 12.50
CA ASP A 731 -54.84 43.46 13.68
C ASP A 731 -53.77 42.64 14.40
N LYS A 732 -52.53 43.13 14.38
CA LYS A 732 -51.36 42.50 15.00
C LYS A 732 -51.14 42.88 16.47
N SER A 733 -51.98 43.74 17.05
CA SER A 733 -51.74 44.34 18.37
C SER A 733 -51.54 43.30 19.50
N GLU A 734 -52.27 42.19 19.46
CA GLU A 734 -52.18 41.13 20.48
C GLU A 734 -50.96 40.23 20.29
N LEU A 735 -50.66 39.85 19.04
CA LEU A 735 -49.43 39.13 18.67
C LEU A 735 -48.18 39.92 19.08
N GLN A 736 -48.16 41.25 18.85
CA GLN A 736 -47.07 42.13 19.26
C GLN A 736 -46.89 42.18 20.78
N ALA A 737 -47.98 42.21 21.55
CA ALA A 737 -47.92 42.18 23.01
C ALA A 737 -47.38 40.84 23.54
N ASN A 738 -47.80 39.72 22.94
CA ASN A 738 -47.37 38.38 23.37
C ASN A 738 -45.94 38.06 22.94
N ILE A 739 -45.51 38.50 21.75
CA ILE A 739 -44.09 38.52 21.37
C ILE A 739 -43.30 39.29 22.43
N LYS A 740 -43.71 40.51 22.80
CA LYS A 740 -43.02 41.33 23.82
C LYS A 740 -42.90 40.65 25.19
N ASN A 741 -43.94 39.93 25.62
CA ASN A 741 -43.91 39.12 26.84
C ASN A 741 -42.90 37.96 26.71
N ALA A 742 -42.90 37.27 25.57
CA ALA A 742 -41.97 36.17 25.26
C ALA A 742 -40.49 36.60 25.30
N GLN A 743 -40.15 37.82 24.83
CA GLN A 743 -38.78 38.38 24.89
C GLN A 743 -38.27 38.60 26.32
N SER A 744 -39.18 38.66 27.30
CA SER A 744 -38.84 38.91 28.71
C SER A 744 -38.51 37.61 29.47
N LEU A 745 -38.53 36.46 28.79
CA LEU A 745 -38.18 35.15 29.34
C LEU A 745 -36.70 34.85 29.11
N LEU A 746 -36.00 34.47 30.17
CA LEU A 746 -34.57 34.15 30.15
C LEU A 746 -34.37 32.63 30.08
N SER A 747 -33.41 32.20 29.26
CA SER A 747 -33.00 30.79 29.08
C SER A 747 -32.75 30.08 30.41
N GLU A 748 -32.04 30.75 31.32
CA GLU A 748 -31.62 30.25 32.64
C GLU A 748 -32.75 29.90 33.62
N ASP A 749 -34.00 30.29 33.35
CA ASP A 749 -35.15 29.95 34.20
C ASP A 749 -35.87 28.67 33.74
N TYR A 750 -35.49 28.12 32.59
CA TYR A 750 -36.18 27.01 31.92
C TYR A 750 -35.21 25.92 31.44
N THR A 751 -35.71 24.69 31.26
CA THR A 751 -34.88 23.60 30.72
C THR A 751 -34.53 23.86 29.26
N GLU A 752 -33.30 23.54 28.87
CA GLU A 752 -32.76 23.78 27.53
C GLU A 752 -33.69 23.27 26.41
N ASP A 753 -34.20 22.03 26.54
CA ASP A 753 -35.14 21.42 25.60
C ASP A 753 -36.45 22.23 25.46
N SER A 754 -37.04 22.65 26.59
CA SER A 754 -38.30 23.40 26.57
C SER A 754 -38.11 24.81 26.02
N PHE A 755 -36.97 25.45 26.33
CA PHE A 755 -36.63 26.78 25.83
C PHE A 755 -36.28 26.74 24.33
N ALA A 756 -35.61 25.69 23.85
CA ALA A 756 -35.34 25.48 22.43
C ALA A 756 -36.64 25.29 21.62
N ALA A 757 -37.59 24.49 22.13
CA ALA A 757 -38.91 24.33 21.51
C ALA A 757 -39.70 25.66 21.46
N PHE A 758 -39.64 26.44 22.54
CA PHE A 758 -40.22 27.78 22.60
C PHE A 758 -39.62 28.75 21.57
N LYS A 759 -38.30 28.77 21.40
CA LYS A 759 -37.62 29.63 20.41
C LYS A 759 -38.10 29.40 18.97
N VAL A 760 -38.39 28.15 18.59
CA VAL A 760 -38.94 27.84 17.25
C VAL A 760 -40.30 28.51 17.03
N LYS A 761 -41.19 28.51 18.04
CA LYS A 761 -42.51 29.14 17.94
C LYS A 761 -42.46 30.66 18.05
N LEU A 762 -41.53 31.20 18.84
CA LEU A 762 -41.23 32.63 18.86
C LEU A 762 -40.77 33.13 17.48
N ASN A 763 -39.91 32.40 16.78
CA ASN A 763 -39.48 32.76 15.43
C ASN A 763 -40.64 32.80 14.41
N LYS A 764 -41.49 31.76 14.36
CA LYS A 764 -42.69 31.76 13.49
C LYS A 764 -43.66 32.91 13.82
N ALA A 765 -43.81 33.26 15.11
CA ALA A 765 -44.60 34.41 15.53
C ALA A 765 -44.02 35.75 15.06
N ILE A 766 -42.69 35.90 15.10
CA ILE A 766 -41.99 37.10 14.59
C ILE A 766 -42.18 37.23 13.07
N GLU A 767 -42.03 36.13 12.31
CA GLU A 767 -42.22 36.10 10.86
C GLU A 767 -43.61 36.61 10.44
N VAL A 768 -44.68 36.12 11.10
CA VAL A 768 -46.05 36.61 10.84
C VAL A 768 -46.25 38.05 11.28
N ASN A 769 -45.61 38.50 12.36
CA ASN A 769 -45.67 39.90 12.78
C ASN A 769 -45.04 40.84 11.73
N ILE A 770 -43.98 40.44 11.03
CA ILE A 770 -43.34 41.27 9.99
C ILE A 770 -43.93 41.10 8.58
N LEU A 771 -44.77 40.08 8.34
CA LEU A 771 -45.38 39.80 7.04
C LEU A 771 -46.39 40.90 6.61
N GLU A 772 -46.08 41.64 5.54
CA GLU A 772 -46.98 42.63 4.96
C GLU A 772 -48.22 41.95 4.36
N GLY A 773 -49.43 42.37 4.77
CA GLY A 773 -50.68 41.75 4.32
C GLY A 773 -51.12 40.47 5.04
N ALA A 774 -50.43 40.06 6.13
CA ALA A 774 -50.81 38.89 6.94
C ALA A 774 -52.31 38.87 7.29
N THR A 775 -52.97 37.72 7.07
CA THR A 775 -54.39 37.54 7.38
C THR A 775 -54.61 37.49 8.89
N GLN A 776 -55.83 37.81 9.36
CA GLN A 776 -56.15 37.65 10.78
C GLN A 776 -55.97 36.20 11.24
N GLU A 777 -56.28 35.21 10.37
CA GLU A 777 -56.13 33.80 10.69
C GLU A 777 -54.65 33.40 10.89
N GLN A 778 -53.74 33.89 10.05
CA GLN A 778 -52.29 33.69 10.22
C GLN A 778 -51.79 34.34 11.52
N ILE A 779 -52.26 35.56 11.81
CA ILE A 779 -51.91 36.31 13.04
C ILE A 779 -52.41 35.57 14.29
N ASP A 780 -53.65 35.09 14.27
CA ASP A 780 -54.28 34.37 15.39
C ASP A 780 -53.62 33.00 15.61
N GLU A 781 -53.29 32.25 14.54
CA GLU A 781 -52.57 30.97 14.62
C GLU A 781 -51.18 31.17 15.23
N ALA A 782 -50.40 32.13 14.71
CA ALA A 782 -49.06 32.42 15.20
C ALA A 782 -49.05 32.91 16.66
N ASN A 783 -50.06 33.67 17.06
CA ASN A 783 -50.27 34.10 18.44
C ASN A 783 -50.62 32.91 19.36
N SER A 784 -51.48 31.99 18.90
CA SER A 784 -51.84 30.77 19.65
C SER A 784 -50.63 29.85 19.84
N GLU A 785 -49.88 29.55 18.77
CA GLU A 785 -48.71 28.67 18.87
C GLU A 785 -47.61 29.24 19.77
N LEU A 786 -47.46 30.57 19.82
CA LEU A 786 -46.53 31.23 20.74
C LEU A 786 -46.99 31.06 22.20
N LEU A 787 -48.28 31.27 22.48
CA LEU A 787 -48.83 31.10 23.83
C LEU A 787 -48.75 29.64 24.30
N ASP A 788 -49.10 28.68 23.44
CA ASP A 788 -48.96 27.24 23.74
C ASP A 788 -47.50 26.87 24.06
N ALA A 789 -46.54 27.48 23.37
CA ALA A 789 -45.12 27.25 23.60
C ALA A 789 -44.60 27.90 24.90
N ILE A 790 -45.14 29.06 25.29
CA ILE A 790 -44.88 29.70 26.59
C ILE A 790 -45.43 28.84 27.74
N ASP A 791 -46.65 28.30 27.58
CA ASP A 791 -47.28 27.41 28.58
C ASP A 791 -46.58 26.04 28.67
N ALA A 792 -45.89 25.60 27.62
CA ALA A 792 -45.09 24.38 27.58
C ALA A 792 -43.68 24.52 28.20
N LEU A 793 -43.25 25.71 28.61
CA LEU A 793 -41.94 25.95 29.22
C LEU A 793 -41.81 25.26 30.59
N VAL A 794 -40.76 24.47 30.76
CA VAL A 794 -40.48 23.71 31.99
C VAL A 794 -39.43 24.46 32.79
N LYS A 795 -39.76 24.88 34.02
CA LYS A 795 -38.82 25.60 34.89
C LYS A 795 -37.70 24.72 35.42
N VAL A 796 -36.50 25.27 35.57
CA VAL A 796 -35.40 24.62 36.31
C VAL A 796 -35.66 24.72 37.81
N GLU A 797 -35.61 23.61 38.54
CA GLU A 797 -35.55 23.62 40.00
C GLU A 797 -34.12 24.03 40.44
N LYS A 798 -33.95 25.29 40.84
CA LYS A 798 -32.68 25.83 41.34
C LYS A 798 -32.48 25.41 42.81
N ASP A 799 -31.50 24.55 43.07
CA ASP A 799 -31.01 24.21 44.42
C ASP A 799 -30.10 25.36 44.93
N GLU A 800 -30.24 25.78 46.19
CA GLU A 800 -29.61 27.00 46.71
C GLU A 800 -28.09 26.84 46.99
N THR A 801 -27.24 26.97 45.97
CA THR A 801 -25.82 27.31 46.13
C THR A 801 -25.35 28.36 45.12
N GLU A 802 -24.71 29.42 45.62
CA GLU A 802 -24.27 30.60 44.88
C GLU A 802 -23.21 30.28 43.80
N ASP A 803 -23.43 30.81 42.59
CA ASP A 803 -22.37 31.36 41.75
C ASP A 803 -22.93 32.58 40.98
N GLU A 804 -22.20 33.69 40.92
CA GLU A 804 -22.61 34.91 40.21
C GLU A 804 -22.31 34.78 38.71
N GLY A 805 -23.07 33.90 38.05
CA GLY A 805 -23.01 33.64 36.62
C GLY A 805 -23.58 34.78 35.75
N ILE A 806 -23.11 34.83 34.50
CA ILE A 806 -23.44 35.89 33.51
C ILE A 806 -24.95 35.90 33.22
N VAL A 807 -25.58 37.08 33.36
CA VAL A 807 -26.96 37.30 32.91
C VAL A 807 -27.01 37.23 31.39
N GLU A 808 -27.55 36.15 30.84
CA GLU A 808 -27.69 35.97 29.39
C GLU A 808 -28.80 36.88 28.83
N VAL A 809 -28.52 37.57 27.72
CA VAL A 809 -29.41 38.60 27.15
C VAL A 809 -29.89 38.16 25.76
N ASN A 810 -31.20 38.03 25.61
CA ASN A 810 -31.85 37.60 24.37
C ASN A 810 -31.76 38.72 23.30
N LYS A 811 -30.93 38.48 22.30
CA LYS A 811 -30.65 39.38 21.16
C LYS A 811 -31.25 38.91 19.83
N GLU A 812 -31.90 37.75 19.79
CA GLU A 812 -32.35 37.10 18.54
C GLU A 812 -33.35 37.97 17.75
N LEU A 813 -34.23 38.66 18.48
CA LEU A 813 -35.23 39.60 17.93
C LEU A 813 -34.64 40.82 17.24
N LEU A 814 -33.62 41.42 17.88
CA LEU A 814 -32.93 42.57 17.34
C LEU A 814 -32.17 42.19 16.08
N ASN A 815 -31.57 40.99 16.06
CA ASN A 815 -30.90 40.41 14.89
C ASN A 815 -31.88 40.19 13.71
N ALA A 816 -33.05 39.59 13.96
CA ALA A 816 -34.06 39.36 12.93
C ALA A 816 -34.58 40.67 12.32
N LEU A 817 -34.86 41.67 13.15
CA LEU A 817 -35.32 42.99 12.70
C LEU A 817 -34.22 43.78 11.95
N ILE A 818 -32.96 43.66 12.35
CA ILE A 818 -31.80 44.19 11.62
C ILE A 818 -31.73 43.57 10.22
N ASN A 819 -31.90 42.25 10.09
CA ASN A 819 -31.84 41.57 8.79
C ASN A 819 -33.01 41.99 7.88
N ASN A 820 -34.22 42.14 8.42
CA ASN A 820 -35.36 42.69 7.67
C ASN A 820 -35.04 44.12 7.18
N ALA A 821 -34.60 45.01 8.09
CA ALA A 821 -34.26 46.39 7.74
C ALA A 821 -33.14 46.51 6.68
N LEU A 822 -32.18 45.57 6.66
CA LEU A 822 -31.13 45.48 5.64
C LEU A 822 -31.64 45.04 4.26
N ASN A 823 -32.75 44.30 4.21
CA ASN A 823 -33.36 43.78 2.98
C ASN A 823 -34.34 44.75 2.31
N LEU A 824 -34.64 45.90 2.92
CA LEU A 824 -35.55 46.90 2.35
C LEU A 824 -34.95 47.58 1.10
N ASP A 825 -35.74 47.69 0.03
CA ASP A 825 -35.32 48.46 -1.16
C ASP A 825 -35.46 49.97 -0.93
N LYS A 826 -34.30 50.62 -0.72
CA LYS A 826 -34.15 52.08 -0.61
C LYS A 826 -34.91 52.87 -1.68
N ASN A 827 -35.05 52.35 -2.90
CA ASN A 827 -35.65 53.07 -4.02
C ASN A 827 -37.18 53.16 -3.94
N LYS A 828 -37.83 52.34 -3.10
CA LYS A 828 -39.27 52.41 -2.86
C LYS A 828 -39.66 53.60 -1.98
N TYR A 829 -38.75 54.10 -1.14
CA TYR A 829 -39.09 55.02 -0.05
C TYR A 829 -38.46 56.42 -0.18
N THR A 830 -39.05 57.42 0.49
CA THR A 830 -38.48 58.78 0.53
C THR A 830 -37.12 58.80 1.23
N SER A 831 -36.21 59.65 0.77
CA SER A 831 -34.88 59.79 1.36
C SER A 831 -34.88 60.28 2.82
N GLU A 832 -35.94 60.96 3.25
CA GLU A 832 -36.15 61.40 4.62
C GLU A 832 -36.51 60.23 5.55
N THR A 833 -37.55 59.45 5.22
CA THR A 833 -37.94 58.28 6.03
C THR A 833 -36.89 57.17 5.99
N TRP A 834 -36.21 56.99 4.85
CA TRP A 834 -35.09 56.06 4.73
C TRP A 834 -33.92 56.41 5.68
N ALA A 835 -33.62 57.70 5.86
CA ALA A 835 -32.55 58.14 6.75
C ALA A 835 -32.86 57.80 8.23
N HIS A 836 -34.13 57.80 8.62
CA HIS A 836 -34.56 57.38 9.96
C HIS A 836 -34.33 55.88 10.19
N VAL A 837 -34.71 55.02 9.24
CA VAL A 837 -34.44 53.57 9.30
C VAL A 837 -32.94 53.29 9.41
N MET A 838 -32.11 53.90 8.55
CA MET A 838 -30.65 53.72 8.61
C MET A 838 -30.05 54.15 9.96
N SER A 839 -30.60 55.18 10.61
CA SER A 839 -30.14 55.65 11.92
C SER A 839 -30.53 54.69 13.05
N ALA A 840 -31.75 54.15 13.02
CA ALA A 840 -32.20 53.18 14.00
C ALA A 840 -31.49 51.82 13.80
N LEU A 841 -31.32 51.38 12.55
CA LEU A 841 -30.62 50.16 12.17
C LEU A 841 -29.16 50.16 12.67
N LYS A 842 -28.47 51.29 12.51
CA LYS A 842 -27.13 51.45 13.08
C LYS A 842 -27.14 51.32 14.61
N THR A 843 -28.10 51.95 15.29
CA THR A 843 -28.22 51.89 16.76
C THR A 843 -28.51 50.47 17.25
N ALA A 844 -29.34 49.72 16.50
CA ALA A 844 -29.62 48.31 16.73
C ALA A 844 -28.36 47.44 16.57
N GLN A 845 -27.59 47.63 15.50
CA GLN A 845 -26.30 46.93 15.29
C GLN A 845 -25.26 47.25 16.38
N GLU A 846 -25.19 48.51 16.85
CA GLU A 846 -24.33 48.89 17.97
C GLU A 846 -24.75 48.21 19.29
N LYS A 847 -26.05 47.98 19.52
CA LYS A 847 -26.56 47.26 20.71
C LYS A 847 -26.43 45.74 20.61
N MET A 848 -26.54 45.16 19.42
CA MET A 848 -26.17 43.75 19.16
C MET A 848 -24.72 43.47 19.58
N ALA A 849 -23.80 44.31 19.14
CA ALA A 849 -22.36 44.13 19.34
C ALA A 849 -21.86 44.44 20.78
N ASN A 850 -22.69 45.03 21.63
CA ASN A 850 -22.30 45.33 23.02
C ASN A 850 -22.55 44.14 23.95
N GLU A 851 -21.49 43.55 24.49
CA GLU A 851 -21.55 42.45 25.45
C GLU A 851 -22.16 42.85 26.81
N GLU A 852 -22.09 44.15 27.19
CA GLU A 852 -22.70 44.69 28.41
C GLU A 852 -24.14 45.22 28.21
N ALA A 853 -24.77 44.99 27.06
CA ALA A 853 -26.14 45.48 26.81
C ALA A 853 -27.16 44.74 27.67
N THR A 854 -28.00 45.48 28.41
CA THR A 854 -29.10 44.88 29.19
C THR A 854 -30.25 44.42 28.29
N GLN A 855 -31.15 43.55 28.79
CA GLN A 855 -32.37 43.20 28.04
C GLN A 855 -33.24 44.44 27.75
N GLU A 856 -33.25 45.44 28.64
CA GLU A 856 -33.95 46.71 28.42
C GLU A 856 -33.30 47.52 27.28
N ASP A 857 -31.96 47.52 27.16
CA ASP A 857 -31.26 48.13 26.02
C ASP A 857 -31.60 47.48 24.68
N VAL A 858 -31.68 46.14 24.65
CA VAL A 858 -31.99 45.36 23.44
C VAL A 858 -33.45 45.55 23.02
N ASN A 859 -34.38 45.46 23.98
CA ASN A 859 -35.80 45.69 23.73
C ASN A 859 -36.06 47.12 23.23
N LYS A 860 -35.37 48.12 23.79
CA LYS A 860 -35.49 49.50 23.31
C LYS A 860 -34.94 49.68 21.89
N ALA A 861 -33.82 49.05 21.56
CA ALA A 861 -33.24 49.11 20.22
C ALA A 861 -34.14 48.45 19.16
N TYR A 862 -34.88 47.40 19.55
CA TYR A 862 -35.90 46.77 18.72
C TYR A 862 -37.09 47.72 18.49
N ASP A 863 -37.67 48.27 19.57
CA ASP A 863 -38.81 49.21 19.50
C ASP A 863 -38.45 50.45 18.64
N ASP A 864 -37.24 51.00 18.78
CA ASP A 864 -36.76 52.16 18.00
C ASP A 864 -36.60 51.84 16.50
N LEU A 865 -36.16 50.64 16.14
CA LEU A 865 -35.99 50.20 14.74
C LEU A 865 -37.33 49.88 14.08
N GLN A 866 -38.23 49.18 14.79
CA GLN A 866 -39.56 48.86 14.29
C GLN A 866 -40.34 50.14 13.99
N ALA A 867 -40.36 51.10 14.93
CA ALA A 867 -41.02 52.39 14.74
C ALA A 867 -40.42 53.22 13.58
N ALA A 868 -39.14 53.05 13.26
CA ALA A 868 -38.52 53.69 12.11
C ALA A 868 -38.97 53.03 10.78
N MET A 869 -39.10 51.70 10.75
CA MET A 869 -39.60 50.94 9.60
C MET A 869 -41.09 51.23 9.34
N ASP A 870 -41.92 51.22 10.38
CA ASP A 870 -43.34 51.59 10.31
C ASP A 870 -43.55 53.04 9.83
N GLY A 871 -42.55 53.90 10.04
CA GLY A 871 -42.53 55.30 9.61
C GLY A 871 -42.15 55.52 8.13
N LEU A 872 -41.88 54.47 7.36
CA LEU A 872 -41.51 54.56 5.94
C LEU A 872 -42.65 55.10 5.08
N LYS A 873 -42.30 55.94 4.09
CA LYS A 873 -43.23 56.51 3.11
C LYS A 873 -42.70 56.27 1.71
N GLU A 874 -43.58 55.90 0.78
CA GLU A 874 -43.20 55.65 -0.61
C GLU A 874 -42.73 56.92 -1.34
N ALA A 875 -41.85 56.73 -2.33
CA ALA A 875 -41.39 57.80 -3.22
C ALA A 875 -42.32 57.98 -4.44
N GLU A 876 -42.80 59.20 -4.69
CA GLU A 876 -43.67 59.49 -5.85
C GLU A 876 -42.97 59.28 -7.21
N LYS A 877 -43.64 58.54 -8.11
CA LYS A 877 -43.13 58.20 -9.45
C LYS A 877 -43.41 59.29 -10.49
N THR A 878 -42.39 60.00 -10.97
CA THR A 878 -42.49 60.87 -12.15
C THR A 878 -42.27 60.11 -13.47
N PRO A 879 -43.04 60.35 -14.56
CA PRO A 879 -42.90 59.61 -15.82
C PRO A 879 -41.64 59.95 -16.62
N ALA A 880 -41.08 58.95 -17.31
CA ALA A 880 -39.85 59.05 -18.08
C ALA A 880 -39.98 59.83 -19.41
N ASN A 881 -38.87 60.44 -19.85
CA ASN A 881 -38.67 60.94 -21.21
C ASN A 881 -37.25 60.60 -21.71
N ASN A 882 -37.16 60.19 -22.97
CA ASN A 882 -35.97 59.91 -23.78
C ASN A 882 -36.08 60.81 -25.05
N PRO A 883 -35.09 61.01 -25.95
CA PRO A 883 -33.65 60.69 -25.96
C PRO A 883 -32.73 61.89 -26.37
N THR A 884 -31.40 61.71 -26.48
CA THR A 884 -30.57 61.92 -27.72
C THR A 884 -29.03 62.08 -27.49
N ASN A 885 -28.29 61.07 -27.92
CA ASN A 885 -27.05 61.03 -28.74
C ASN A 885 -26.04 62.21 -28.87
N GLY A 886 -24.73 61.89 -28.76
CA GLY A 886 -23.59 62.54 -29.47
C GLY A 886 -22.38 62.92 -28.58
N GLY A 887 -21.13 62.50 -28.85
CA GLY A 887 -20.58 61.54 -29.83
C GLY A 887 -19.05 61.63 -29.97
N THR A 888 -18.45 60.71 -30.76
CA THR A 888 -17.08 60.77 -31.39
C THR A 888 -15.84 60.79 -30.48
N THR A 889 -14.72 60.05 -30.69
CA THR A 889 -14.21 59.13 -31.76
C THR A 889 -13.54 57.89 -31.07
N THR A 890 -12.81 56.91 -31.64
CA THR A 890 -12.09 56.75 -32.94
C THR A 890 -11.90 55.26 -33.34
N ASP A 891 -11.36 55.04 -34.54
CA ASP A 891 -10.82 53.80 -35.14
C ASP A 891 -9.57 53.22 -34.41
N THR A 892 -9.18 51.92 -34.53
CA THR A 892 -9.11 51.10 -35.76
C THR A 892 -9.36 49.59 -35.60
N LYS A 893 -10.25 49.06 -36.46
CA LYS A 893 -10.20 47.78 -37.22
C LYS A 893 -9.67 46.48 -36.57
N LYS A 894 -10.62 45.55 -36.33
CA LYS A 894 -10.49 44.10 -36.57
C LYS A 894 -10.45 43.81 -38.10
N PRO A 895 -9.96 42.64 -38.55
CA PRO A 895 -10.89 41.75 -39.25
C PRO A 895 -10.70 40.24 -38.95
N ASN A 896 -11.73 39.47 -39.31
CA ASN A 896 -11.78 38.00 -39.32
C ASN A 896 -10.59 37.33 -40.05
N SER A 897 -10.21 36.14 -39.58
CA SER A 897 -9.90 35.03 -40.49
C SER A 897 -10.44 33.69 -39.97
N THR A 898 -11.26 33.06 -40.79
CA THR A 898 -11.48 31.61 -40.80
C THR A 898 -10.23 30.93 -41.39
N GLY A 899 -9.80 29.79 -40.87
CA GLY A 899 -8.95 28.88 -41.67
C GLY A 899 -7.99 27.96 -40.93
N LYS A 900 -8.27 26.65 -41.06
CA LYS A 900 -7.32 25.52 -41.12
C LYS A 900 -6.37 25.25 -39.94
N LEU A 901 -6.55 24.05 -39.39
CA LEU A 901 -5.51 23.17 -38.86
C LEU A 901 -4.17 23.30 -39.64
N PRO A 902 -3.03 23.47 -38.96
CA PRO A 902 -1.75 23.13 -39.54
C PRO A 902 -1.65 21.61 -39.69
N ASN A 903 -1.54 21.17 -40.94
CA ASN A 903 -1.18 19.81 -41.31
C ASN A 903 0.17 19.46 -40.68
N THR A 904 0.26 18.40 -39.86
CA THR A 904 1.53 17.84 -39.36
C THR A 904 2.25 17.12 -40.50
N GLY A 905 2.76 17.89 -41.45
CA GLY A 905 3.63 17.40 -42.51
C GLY A 905 4.93 16.88 -41.91
N GLY A 906 5.24 15.61 -42.18
CA GLY A 906 6.41 14.96 -41.60
C GLY A 906 7.72 15.65 -42.00
N VAL A 907 8.61 15.81 -41.02
CA VAL A 907 10.03 16.11 -41.24
C VAL A 907 10.84 14.85 -40.98
N SER A 908 11.19 14.20 -42.09
CA SER A 908 12.42 13.42 -42.30
C SER A 908 13.19 12.94 -41.08
N GLY A 909 13.18 11.63 -40.84
CA GLY A 909 14.23 10.99 -40.06
C GLY A 909 15.57 11.11 -40.78
N ILE A 910 16.48 11.91 -40.23
CA ILE A 910 17.92 11.84 -40.49
C ILE A 910 18.65 11.95 -39.15
N ALA A 911 19.40 10.89 -38.82
CA ALA A 911 20.47 10.81 -37.83
C ALA A 911 20.17 11.11 -36.34
N ILE A 912 19.89 10.04 -35.58
CA ILE A 912 20.85 9.59 -34.54
C ILE A 912 21.24 8.14 -34.83
N GLY A 913 21.99 7.95 -35.91
CA GLY A 913 22.83 6.77 -36.09
C GLY A 913 24.19 7.01 -35.44
N LEU A 914 24.22 7.20 -34.11
CA LEU A 914 25.42 7.70 -33.41
C LEU A 914 25.75 7.02 -32.07
N LEU A 915 25.16 5.85 -31.77
CA LEU A 915 25.65 4.93 -30.73
C LEU A 915 26.48 3.75 -31.30
N ARG A 916 26.94 3.86 -32.55
CA ARG A 916 28.04 3.02 -33.07
C ARG A 916 29.43 3.67 -32.86
N GLY A 917 29.50 4.75 -32.08
CA GLY A 917 30.70 5.58 -31.91
C GLY A 917 31.49 5.36 -30.61
N ILE A 918 30.90 4.77 -29.56
CA ILE A 918 31.60 4.41 -28.32
C ILE A 918 31.91 2.91 -28.36
N ASN A 919 32.76 2.51 -29.31
CA ASN A 919 33.20 1.12 -29.47
C ASN A 919 34.72 1.00 -29.22
N ILE A 920 35.21 1.83 -28.29
CA ILE A 920 36.62 2.02 -27.94
C ILE A 920 37.08 0.95 -26.91
N CYS A 921 36.19 0.49 -26.02
CA CYS A 921 36.52 -0.56 -25.04
C CYS A 921 36.77 -1.97 -25.65
N PHE A 922 36.65 -2.15 -26.97
CA PHE A 922 36.75 -3.45 -27.62
C PHE A 922 38.16 -3.90 -28.03
N ARG A 923 39.21 -3.14 -27.71
CA ARG A 923 40.61 -3.51 -28.06
C ARG A 923 41.50 -3.98 -26.90
N ILE A 924 41.07 -3.88 -25.63
CA ILE A 924 41.91 -4.16 -24.44
C ILE A 924 42.34 -5.64 -24.28
N TRP A 925 41.64 -6.60 -24.92
CA TRP A 925 41.79 -8.04 -24.61
C TRP A 925 42.11 -8.92 -25.83
N ASP A 926 42.93 -8.43 -26.77
CA ASP A 926 43.27 -9.12 -28.03
C ASP A 926 44.79 -9.11 -28.35
N VAL A 927 45.65 -8.94 -27.33
CA VAL A 927 47.13 -8.99 -27.39
C VAL A 927 47.69 -9.93 -26.31
#